data_AF-A0A2A6CQR6-F1
#
_entry.id   AF-A0A2A6CQR6-F1
#
_cell.length_a   1.000
_cell.length_b   1.000
_cell.length_c   1.000
_cell.angle_alpha   90.00
_cell.angle_beta   90.00
_cell.angle_gamma   90.00
#
_symmetry.space_group_name_H-M   'P 1'
#
loop_
_entity.id
_entity.type
_entity.pdbx_description
1 polymer ?
#
loop_
_entity_poly.entity_id
_entity_poly.type
_entity_poly.pdbx_seq_one_letter_code
_entity_poly.pdbx_strand_id
1 'polypeptide(L)'
;MSPPPSPNGKTSTRNSHARGIILLLGLILLAFLIGGLVFYQLYPFEAEETTNKDDDSYSLPLNNSQPHFDPTVLVPIVGRPNQMETVASERATTPTTTVTTTASMTARTTTITFPEEGHAEVVIEEEEEDESKEEEETDQPTEEIIVDDRENQSESEDEVNQCAALPIERTSCGHVQRLPIPVSSTPLSLLHYSLNLTTSYVGHFIGDTEIFIRPKAQTNQIILGATRNLRSLDSVTVLDCTSGEAICSSVQHDPSQEVLSISLSTPSSSLLRVIINQYHSISAFSLYSQVPAAFNRQLPSVVGTHFQADADAKQLFPTVLGSGIRSPLSLCLFHDESDSVSSLTPSEGSIRYRRDAPEGKKTTCFEKTKPIQQRDFAFLAHYKTESLFFNRTSSSMPELDVVFSFTQGFSPSHHEWIHEETQKVISAVSEWTSFGFPLNRLTLIDAPIPVSHPVSPLGFVVLKSGSLLGNPKVAMMRNSLMRQVISQWIGGVVSSDSCVEDALVTYLQWTINDEIVFIPSQPNTTEKIRDTRPSSLVSKPKRGRISLSSSSPCPDRLPSIFHSIDRIYGEGTIQRVVKNIFIHHSFSHIPLSQLASIVSDVTGDETAGVYLRDWFTVSSRPLFLARKTREGMNLTQVAAPNKEVNLWRLPLEMEGTVMEVKPELNQFLPLSSPPIDCLVIDPRRKSTAMIAYDVSTYQCLIRCSFSSRCSLSPTELDSIFADLGVFFTSNLLPVDKKELSNWKSVLTSLQSRSSLQGESKCCLDHSLRTPPSRDCAWTVNDICKKIDLSSSILSSA
;
A
#
# COMPACT_ATOMS: atom_id res chain seq x y z
N MET A 1 -13.95 84.91 23.36
CA MET A 1 -14.04 83.84 22.34
C MET A 1 -14.96 82.77 22.89
N SER A 2 -16.08 82.52 22.23
CA SER A 2 -17.23 81.79 22.80
C SER A 2 -17.45 80.49 22.03
N PRO A 3 -17.81 79.37 22.70
CA PRO A 3 -18.21 78.14 22.03
C PRO A 3 -19.73 78.09 21.77
N PRO A 4 -20.14 77.80 20.52
CA PRO A 4 -21.48 77.26 20.21
C PRO A 4 -21.36 75.90 19.46
N PRO A 5 -22.47 75.21 19.13
CA PRO A 5 -23.54 74.80 20.03
C PRO A 5 -23.89 73.29 19.88
N SER A 6 -24.82 72.80 20.71
CA SER A 6 -25.43 71.46 20.58
C SER A 6 -26.38 71.33 19.37
N PRO A 7 -26.47 70.14 18.74
CA PRO A 7 -27.63 69.76 17.95
C PRO A 7 -28.36 68.49 18.45
N ASN A 8 -29.64 68.72 18.76
CA ASN A 8 -30.77 67.80 18.89
C ASN A 8 -30.70 66.41 18.23
N GLY A 9 -31.27 65.41 18.91
CA GLY A 9 -31.54 64.09 18.34
C GLY A 9 -32.86 63.98 17.54
N LYS A 10 -32.97 62.91 16.76
CA LYS A 10 -34.23 62.31 16.29
C LYS A 10 -34.16 60.79 16.49
N THR A 11 -35.28 60.20 16.87
CA THR A 11 -35.38 58.83 17.41
C THR A 11 -35.41 57.74 16.34
N SER A 12 -34.94 56.54 16.74
CA SER A 12 -34.80 55.36 15.87
C SER A 12 -36.05 54.47 15.88
N THR A 13 -36.54 54.12 14.70
CA THR A 13 -37.61 53.12 14.48
C THR A 13 -37.17 52.04 13.49
N ARG A 14 -36.12 51.27 13.84
CA ARG A 14 -35.65 50.13 13.01
C ARG A 14 -35.44 48.79 13.72
N ASN A 15 -35.72 48.70 15.04
CA ASN A 15 -35.44 47.51 15.85
C ASN A 15 -36.63 46.55 16.10
N SER A 16 -37.82 46.78 15.53
CA SER A 16 -38.97 45.87 15.71
C SER A 16 -38.87 44.61 14.83
N HIS A 17 -38.49 44.74 13.56
CA HIS A 17 -38.48 43.62 12.60
C HIS A 17 -37.47 42.51 12.94
N ALA A 18 -36.29 42.86 13.45
CA ALA A 18 -35.27 41.88 13.81
C ALA A 18 -35.72 40.92 14.94
N ARG A 19 -36.51 41.42 15.91
CA ARG A 19 -37.04 40.60 17.01
C ARG A 19 -38.13 39.62 16.55
N GLY A 20 -38.94 40.00 15.56
CA GLY A 20 -39.96 39.11 14.98
C GLY A 20 -39.36 37.90 14.27
N ILE A 21 -38.30 38.10 13.49
CA ILE A 21 -37.63 37.02 12.74
C ILE A 21 -36.96 36.01 13.68
N ILE A 22 -36.31 36.48 14.75
CA ILE A 22 -35.67 35.59 15.74
C ILE A 22 -36.70 34.73 16.48
N LEU A 23 -37.86 35.30 16.86
CA LEU A 23 -38.95 34.54 17.48
C LEU A 23 -39.56 33.50 16.53
N LEU A 24 -39.71 33.82 15.25
CA LEU A 24 -40.24 32.89 14.25
C LEU A 24 -39.29 31.69 14.03
N LEU A 25 -37.98 31.94 13.91
CA LEU A 25 -36.97 30.89 13.78
C LEU A 25 -36.92 30.00 15.03
N GLY A 26 -37.02 30.57 16.23
CA GLY A 26 -37.08 29.81 17.47
C GLY A 26 -38.29 28.87 17.55
N LEU A 27 -39.47 29.32 17.10
CA LEU A 27 -40.68 28.50 17.07
C LEU A 27 -40.61 27.36 16.04
N ILE A 28 -40.02 27.60 14.86
CA ILE A 28 -39.81 26.55 13.85
C ILE A 28 -38.88 25.47 14.39
N LEU A 29 -37.78 25.86 15.03
CA LEU A 29 -36.78 24.92 15.56
C LEU A 29 -37.34 24.09 16.73
N LEU A 30 -38.19 24.70 17.57
CA LEU A 30 -38.95 23.99 18.62
C LEU A 30 -39.94 22.97 18.02
N ALA A 31 -40.65 23.33 16.95
CA ALA A 31 -41.59 22.43 16.27
C ALA A 31 -40.88 21.21 15.66
N PHE A 32 -39.69 21.38 15.06
CA PHE A 32 -38.88 20.27 14.57
C PHE A 32 -38.39 19.35 15.70
N LEU A 33 -37.96 19.90 16.84
CA LEU A 33 -37.54 19.10 18.00
C LEU A 33 -38.69 18.27 18.59
N ILE A 34 -39.90 18.86 18.70
CA ILE A 34 -41.09 18.14 19.16
C ILE A 34 -41.50 17.08 18.14
N GLY A 35 -41.49 17.38 16.84
CA GLY A 35 -41.77 16.42 15.78
C GLY A 35 -40.81 15.22 15.78
N GLY A 36 -39.52 15.46 15.96
CA GLY A 36 -38.51 14.40 16.08
C GLY A 36 -38.72 13.51 17.31
N LEU A 37 -39.05 14.10 18.46
CA LEU A 37 -39.37 13.35 19.69
C LEU A 37 -40.61 12.47 19.55
N VAL A 38 -41.68 12.99 18.92
CA VAL A 38 -42.90 12.23 18.64
C VAL A 38 -42.64 11.11 17.64
N PHE A 39 -41.86 11.36 16.58
CA PHE A 39 -41.48 10.33 15.61
C PHE A 39 -40.69 9.18 16.27
N TYR A 40 -39.74 9.51 17.15
CA TYR A 40 -38.91 8.53 17.84
C TYR A 40 -39.68 7.69 18.87
N GLN A 41 -40.78 8.22 19.44
CA GLN A 41 -41.66 7.43 20.34
C GLN A 41 -42.71 6.58 19.60
N LEU A 42 -43.07 6.94 18.36
CA LEU A 42 -44.05 6.18 17.57
C LEU A 42 -43.44 5.04 16.74
N TYR A 43 -42.13 5.05 16.52
CA TYR A 43 -41.41 4.02 15.76
C TYR A 43 -40.17 3.51 16.53
N PRO A 44 -40.34 2.63 17.53
CA PRO A 44 -39.22 1.89 18.09
C PRO A 44 -38.65 0.94 17.02
N PHE A 45 -37.38 1.15 16.65
CA PHE A 45 -36.64 0.26 15.76
C PHE A 45 -36.32 -1.04 16.52
N GLU A 46 -37.02 -2.13 16.21
CA GLU A 46 -36.62 -3.47 16.64
C GLU A 46 -35.36 -3.90 15.86
N ALA A 47 -34.26 -4.10 16.58
CA ALA A 47 -33.02 -4.64 16.03
C ALA A 47 -33.05 -6.17 16.18
N GLU A 48 -33.05 -6.88 15.05
CA GLU A 48 -33.18 -8.33 15.00
C GLU A 48 -31.87 -9.02 15.45
N GLU A 49 -31.88 -9.57 16.67
CA GLU A 49 -30.72 -10.18 17.33
C GLU A 49 -30.56 -11.66 16.91
N THR A 50 -29.72 -11.90 15.89
CA THR A 50 -29.43 -13.26 15.40
C THR A 50 -28.46 -14.00 16.32
N THR A 51 -29.02 -14.80 17.23
CA THR A 51 -28.28 -15.70 18.11
C THR A 51 -28.01 -17.05 17.44
N ASN A 52 -26.80 -17.24 16.90
CA ASN A 52 -26.34 -18.57 16.48
C ASN A 52 -25.88 -19.38 17.71
N LYS A 53 -26.53 -20.53 17.92
CA LYS A 53 -26.02 -21.62 18.76
C LYS A 53 -25.37 -22.66 17.87
N ASP A 54 -24.22 -23.15 18.29
CA ASP A 54 -23.68 -24.43 17.81
C ASP A 54 -24.54 -25.59 18.35
N ASP A 55 -24.78 -26.61 17.53
CA ASP A 55 -24.96 -28.01 17.97
C ASP A 55 -24.85 -28.97 16.77
N ASP A 56 -24.48 -30.23 17.07
CA ASP A 56 -23.90 -31.20 16.13
C ASP A 56 -24.87 -31.93 15.18
N SER A 57 -24.30 -32.34 14.04
CA SER A 57 -24.60 -33.57 13.28
C SER A 57 -26.00 -33.76 12.65
N TYR A 58 -26.04 -34.04 11.33
CA TYR A 58 -26.58 -35.28 10.74
C TYR A 58 -26.33 -35.30 9.22
N SER A 59 -26.35 -36.49 8.61
CA SER A 59 -25.78 -36.75 7.27
C SER A 59 -26.80 -37.17 6.21
N LEU A 60 -26.72 -36.53 5.03
CA LEU A 60 -27.19 -36.99 3.70
C LEU A 60 -28.72 -37.21 3.50
N PRO A 61 -29.23 -37.38 2.25
CA PRO A 61 -28.57 -37.33 0.94
C PRO A 61 -29.19 -36.37 -0.12
N LEU A 62 -28.46 -36.24 -1.24
CA LEU A 62 -28.87 -35.85 -2.60
C LEU A 62 -30.37 -35.75 -2.94
N ASN A 63 -30.76 -34.69 -3.67
CA ASN A 63 -31.56 -34.87 -4.89
C ASN A 63 -31.34 -33.77 -5.94
N ASN A 64 -31.54 -34.13 -7.21
CA ASN A 64 -31.42 -33.26 -8.39
C ASN A 64 -32.71 -32.46 -8.65
N SER A 65 -32.58 -31.18 -9.03
CA SER A 65 -33.48 -30.55 -10.03
C SER A 65 -32.97 -29.17 -10.48
N GLN A 66 -32.68 -29.03 -11.78
CA GLN A 66 -32.61 -27.72 -12.45
C GLN A 66 -34.00 -27.05 -12.45
N PRO A 67 -34.05 -25.72 -12.59
CA PRO A 67 -35.12 -25.06 -13.33
C PRO A 67 -34.59 -24.49 -14.66
N HIS A 68 -35.38 -24.68 -15.71
CA HIS A 68 -35.20 -24.04 -17.01
C HIS A 68 -35.39 -22.52 -16.93
N PHE A 69 -34.63 -21.79 -17.75
CA PHE A 69 -35.05 -20.47 -18.26
C PHE A 69 -36.03 -20.66 -19.43
N ASP A 70 -37.04 -19.80 -19.52
CA ASP A 70 -37.71 -19.46 -20.78
C ASP A 70 -38.10 -17.96 -20.73
N PRO A 71 -37.91 -17.15 -21.79
CA PRO A 71 -38.05 -15.70 -21.73
C PRO A 71 -39.37 -15.19 -22.33
N THR A 72 -39.50 -13.85 -22.38
CA THR A 72 -40.49 -13.08 -23.16
C THR A 72 -41.88 -12.88 -22.53
N VAL A 73 -42.18 -11.64 -22.13
CA VAL A 73 -43.32 -10.84 -22.66
C VAL A 73 -42.96 -9.35 -22.50
N LEU A 74 -43.07 -8.58 -23.59
CA LEU A 74 -43.04 -7.11 -23.59
C LEU A 74 -44.48 -6.58 -23.71
N VAL A 75 -44.84 -5.57 -22.90
CA VAL A 75 -46.01 -4.69 -23.17
C VAL A 75 -45.61 -3.24 -22.84
N PRO A 76 -45.77 -2.28 -23.77
CA PRO A 76 -45.45 -0.88 -23.53
C PRO A 76 -46.66 -0.11 -22.97
N ILE A 77 -46.41 0.92 -22.16
CA ILE A 77 -47.42 1.94 -21.83
C ILE A 77 -47.00 3.28 -22.44
N VAL A 78 -47.94 3.88 -23.17
CA VAL A 78 -47.80 5.14 -23.88
C VAL A 78 -48.10 6.31 -22.94
N GLY A 79 -47.21 7.31 -22.90
CA GLY A 79 -47.44 8.62 -22.28
C GLY A 79 -46.85 9.72 -23.17
N ARG A 80 -47.69 10.62 -23.69
CA ARG A 80 -47.32 11.71 -24.60
C ARG A 80 -47.18 13.06 -23.84
N PRO A 81 -46.71 14.15 -24.49
CA PRO A 81 -45.82 15.12 -23.85
C PRO A 81 -46.53 16.37 -23.32
N ASN A 82 -45.76 17.25 -22.68
CA ASN A 82 -46.03 18.69 -22.67
C ASN A 82 -44.77 19.48 -23.07
N GLN A 83 -44.97 20.58 -23.78
CA GLN A 83 -43.93 21.48 -24.29
C GLN A 83 -43.78 22.73 -23.42
N MET A 84 -42.67 23.43 -23.63
CA MET A 84 -42.46 24.88 -23.44
C MET A 84 -42.73 25.48 -22.05
N GLU A 85 -41.69 26.08 -21.48
CA GLU A 85 -41.64 27.55 -21.50
C GLU A 85 -40.20 28.08 -21.53
N THR A 86 -40.00 29.19 -22.23
CA THR A 86 -38.71 29.86 -22.39
C THR A 86 -38.72 31.12 -21.53
N VAL A 87 -37.78 31.24 -20.58
CA VAL A 87 -37.58 32.47 -19.82
C VAL A 87 -36.11 32.91 -19.93
N ALA A 88 -35.92 34.15 -20.38
CA ALA A 88 -34.63 34.83 -20.42
C ALA A 88 -34.51 35.84 -19.26
N SER A 89 -33.35 36.52 -19.20
CA SER A 89 -32.85 37.36 -18.09
C SER A 89 -32.26 36.55 -16.92
N GLU A 90 -31.23 37.02 -16.22
CA GLU A 90 -30.66 38.37 -16.22
C GLU A 90 -29.14 38.39 -15.96
N ARG A 91 -28.48 39.48 -16.38
CA ARG A 91 -27.02 39.66 -16.31
C ARG A 91 -26.63 40.29 -14.97
N ALA A 92 -26.00 39.53 -14.07
CA ALA A 92 -25.49 40.04 -12.79
C ALA A 92 -23.96 40.13 -12.76
N THR A 93 -23.44 41.36 -12.77
CA THR A 93 -22.01 41.69 -12.58
C THR A 93 -21.63 41.58 -11.11
N THR A 94 -20.47 40.99 -10.79
CA THR A 94 -19.91 40.96 -9.42
C THR A 94 -18.37 41.15 -9.51
N PRO A 95 -17.71 41.81 -8.53
CA PRO A 95 -16.50 42.58 -8.81
C PRO A 95 -15.17 41.83 -8.60
N THR A 96 -14.19 42.17 -9.44
CA THR A 96 -12.78 41.81 -9.25
C THR A 96 -12.24 42.43 -7.95
N THR A 97 -11.76 41.60 -7.04
CA THR A 97 -11.01 42.06 -5.85
C THR A 97 -9.54 41.69 -6.01
N THR A 98 -8.72 42.67 -6.36
CA THR A 98 -7.26 42.49 -6.48
C THR A 98 -6.62 42.47 -5.11
N VAL A 99 -5.96 41.37 -4.73
CA VAL A 99 -5.14 41.29 -3.53
C VAL A 99 -3.66 41.33 -3.92
N THR A 100 -3.02 42.46 -3.63
CA THR A 100 -1.57 42.62 -3.80
C THR A 100 -0.84 41.95 -2.64
N THR A 101 -0.05 40.91 -2.92
CA THR A 101 0.79 40.25 -1.89
C THR A 101 2.20 40.83 -1.92
N THR A 102 2.55 41.60 -0.90
CA THR A 102 3.89 42.19 -0.75
C THR A 102 4.88 41.14 -0.25
N ALA A 103 5.92 40.83 -1.02
CA ALA A 103 6.98 39.92 -0.59
C ALA A 103 7.87 40.59 0.48
N SER A 104 8.04 39.91 1.62
CA SER A 104 8.99 40.32 2.67
C SER A 104 10.26 39.47 2.56
N MET A 105 11.35 40.08 2.09
CA MET A 105 12.67 39.43 2.09
C MET A 105 13.27 39.51 3.51
N THR A 106 13.55 38.36 4.11
CA THR A 106 14.34 38.30 5.35
C THR A 106 15.81 38.06 4.99
N ALA A 107 16.65 39.08 5.16
CA ALA A 107 18.08 38.97 4.92
C ALA A 107 18.77 38.16 6.03
N ARG A 108 19.64 37.23 5.65
CA ARG A 108 20.44 36.41 6.58
C ARG A 108 21.79 37.10 6.78
N THR A 109 22.03 37.65 7.97
CA THR A 109 23.31 38.29 8.32
C THR A 109 24.32 37.22 8.72
N THR A 110 25.41 37.08 7.97
CA THR A 110 26.54 36.22 8.32
C THR A 110 27.61 37.06 9.03
N THR A 111 27.86 36.78 10.31
CA THR A 111 28.97 37.40 11.05
C THR A 111 30.20 36.49 10.95
N ILE A 112 31.27 36.98 10.32
CA ILE A 112 32.58 36.32 10.29
C ILE A 112 33.51 37.08 11.23
N THR A 113 34.19 36.37 12.12
CA THR A 113 35.16 36.92 13.08
C THR A 113 36.56 36.48 12.67
N PHE A 114 37.45 37.44 12.43
CA PHE A 114 38.88 37.19 12.21
C PHE A 114 39.68 37.46 13.49
N PRO A 115 40.80 36.76 13.71
CA PRO A 115 41.98 37.27 14.41
C PRO A 115 43.17 37.50 13.45
N GLU A 116 44.14 38.26 13.93
CA GLU A 116 45.17 38.97 13.15
C GLU A 116 46.51 38.22 12.95
N GLU A 117 47.25 38.71 11.94
CA GLU A 117 48.72 38.83 11.81
C GLU A 117 49.64 37.60 11.66
N GLY A 118 50.55 37.71 10.66
CA GLY A 118 51.67 36.80 10.44
C GLY A 118 52.39 37.01 9.08
N HIS A 119 53.39 37.90 9.05
CA HIS A 119 54.43 38.00 8.00
C HIS A 119 55.16 36.64 7.79
N ALA A 120 55.81 36.27 6.69
CA ALA A 120 56.01 36.80 5.32
C ALA A 120 56.11 35.56 4.36
N GLU A 121 56.63 35.54 3.13
CA GLU A 121 57.38 36.50 2.28
C GLU A 121 57.16 36.12 0.78
N VAL A 122 57.95 36.65 -0.16
CA VAL A 122 57.94 36.27 -1.59
C VAL A 122 59.34 35.88 -2.05
N VAL A 123 59.46 34.70 -2.68
CA VAL A 123 60.62 34.33 -3.51
C VAL A 123 60.09 33.83 -4.85
N ILE A 124 60.63 34.41 -5.92
CA ILE A 124 60.40 34.02 -7.30
C ILE A 124 61.73 33.47 -7.81
N GLU A 125 61.73 32.25 -8.36
CA GLU A 125 62.76 31.78 -9.27
C GLU A 125 62.06 31.32 -10.55
N GLU A 126 62.35 32.02 -11.64
CA GLU A 126 62.08 31.58 -13.01
C GLU A 126 63.31 30.81 -13.49
N GLU A 127 63.13 29.65 -14.12
CA GLU A 127 64.07 29.15 -15.13
C GLU A 127 63.27 28.63 -16.32
N GLU A 128 63.73 28.98 -17.53
CA GLU A 128 63.05 28.76 -18.80
C GLU A 128 63.29 27.36 -19.40
N GLU A 129 62.33 26.96 -20.24
CA GLU A 129 62.44 26.13 -21.45
C GLU A 129 63.49 24.98 -21.53
N ASP A 130 63.00 23.76 -21.76
CA ASP A 130 63.46 23.01 -22.95
C ASP A 130 62.35 22.10 -23.53
N GLU A 131 62.44 21.81 -24.83
CA GLU A 131 61.32 21.31 -25.64
C GLU A 131 61.03 19.79 -25.55
N SER A 132 59.74 19.47 -25.63
CA SER A 132 59.17 18.29 -26.31
C SER A 132 59.38 16.87 -25.72
N LYS A 133 58.25 16.28 -25.31
CA LYS A 133 57.78 14.98 -25.84
C LYS A 133 56.29 14.77 -25.57
N GLU A 134 55.55 14.40 -26.62
CA GLU A 134 54.23 13.80 -26.50
C GLU A 134 54.35 12.45 -25.76
N GLU A 135 53.63 12.29 -24.66
CA GLU A 135 53.17 10.98 -24.18
C GLU A 135 51.67 11.02 -23.95
N GLU A 136 51.03 9.90 -24.30
CA GLU A 136 49.60 9.78 -24.59
C GLU A 136 48.80 9.52 -23.30
N GLU A 137 47.93 10.47 -22.93
CA GLU A 137 47.14 10.43 -21.70
C GLU A 137 46.12 9.29 -21.74
N THR A 138 46.45 8.16 -21.09
CA THR A 138 45.57 6.99 -21.04
C THR A 138 44.53 7.16 -19.93
N ASP A 139 43.50 7.94 -20.24
CA ASP A 139 42.32 8.12 -19.39
C ASP A 139 41.58 6.77 -19.25
N GLN A 140 41.68 6.13 -18.08
CA GLN A 140 40.89 4.93 -17.78
C GLN A 140 39.51 5.35 -17.26
N PRO A 141 38.40 5.11 -18.01
CA PRO A 141 37.08 5.33 -17.47
C PRO A 141 36.82 4.31 -16.37
N THR A 142 36.31 4.78 -15.23
CA THR A 142 35.78 3.93 -14.17
C THR A 142 34.60 3.12 -14.73
N GLU A 143 34.79 1.83 -14.96
CA GLU A 143 33.70 0.94 -15.39
C GLU A 143 32.58 0.94 -14.34
N GLU A 144 31.41 1.47 -14.73
CA GLU A 144 30.17 1.08 -14.07
C GLU A 144 30.00 -0.43 -14.28
N ILE A 145 30.07 -1.21 -13.21
CA ILE A 145 29.71 -2.63 -13.22
C ILE A 145 28.17 -2.72 -13.33
N ILE A 146 27.67 -2.42 -14.53
CA ILE A 146 26.36 -2.84 -14.98
C ILE A 146 26.46 -4.35 -15.20
N VAL A 147 25.70 -5.14 -14.44
CA VAL A 147 25.62 -6.59 -14.65
C VAL A 147 25.13 -6.86 -16.07
N ASP A 148 25.86 -7.69 -16.80
CA ASP A 148 25.70 -7.89 -18.24
C ASP A 148 24.53 -8.82 -18.60
N ASP A 149 23.32 -8.31 -18.33
CA ASP A 149 22.06 -8.87 -18.83
C ASP A 149 21.72 -8.36 -20.25
N ARG A 150 22.54 -7.49 -20.85
CA ARG A 150 22.25 -6.87 -22.15
C ARG A 150 22.58 -7.79 -23.32
N GLU A 151 23.77 -8.39 -23.37
CA GLU A 151 24.12 -9.31 -24.48
C GLU A 151 23.17 -10.52 -24.53
N ASN A 152 22.91 -11.15 -23.37
CA ASN A 152 22.00 -12.30 -23.26
C ASN A 152 20.54 -11.98 -23.64
N GLN A 153 20.07 -10.75 -23.43
CA GLN A 153 18.72 -10.35 -23.85
C GLN A 153 18.62 -10.18 -25.36
N SER A 154 19.60 -9.54 -26.01
CA SER A 154 19.59 -9.36 -27.47
C SER A 154 19.58 -10.67 -28.24
N GLU A 155 20.41 -11.65 -27.86
CA GLU A 155 20.42 -12.96 -28.53
C GLU A 155 19.07 -13.68 -28.39
N SER A 156 18.47 -13.65 -27.19
CA SER A 156 17.17 -14.28 -26.96
C SER A 156 16.01 -13.63 -27.73
N GLU A 157 16.12 -12.33 -28.03
CA GLU A 157 15.12 -11.59 -28.80
C GLU A 157 15.20 -11.94 -30.29
N ASP A 158 16.40 -12.05 -30.86
CA ASP A 158 16.60 -12.48 -32.24
C ASP A 158 16.14 -13.93 -32.47
N GLU A 159 16.40 -14.85 -31.52
CA GLU A 159 15.88 -16.22 -31.57
C GLU A 159 14.35 -16.27 -31.59
N VAL A 160 13.69 -15.47 -30.75
CA VAL A 160 12.22 -15.36 -30.70
C VAL A 160 11.66 -14.78 -31.99
N ASN A 161 12.27 -13.71 -32.51
CA ASN A 161 11.85 -13.06 -33.75
C ASN A 161 11.98 -14.00 -34.97
N GLN A 162 13.09 -14.76 -35.05
CA GLN A 162 13.28 -15.79 -36.07
C GLN A 162 12.21 -16.88 -35.95
N CYS A 163 11.90 -17.37 -34.75
CA CYS A 163 10.86 -18.40 -34.58
C CYS A 163 9.44 -17.89 -34.85
N ALA A 164 9.13 -16.63 -34.53
CA ALA A 164 7.85 -16.01 -34.82
C ALA A 164 7.58 -15.91 -36.34
N ALA A 165 8.64 -15.74 -37.13
CA ALA A 165 8.57 -15.68 -38.60
C ALA A 165 8.35 -17.05 -39.28
N LEU A 166 8.51 -18.17 -38.57
CA LEU A 166 8.32 -19.52 -39.13
C LEU A 166 6.83 -19.78 -39.49
N PRO A 167 6.55 -20.40 -40.65
CA PRO A 167 5.19 -20.70 -41.07
C PRO A 167 4.58 -21.85 -40.26
N ILE A 168 3.29 -21.74 -39.94
CA ILE A 168 2.56 -22.79 -39.22
C ILE A 168 2.04 -23.83 -40.23
N GLU A 169 2.85 -24.83 -40.55
CA GLU A 169 2.40 -25.97 -41.35
C GLU A 169 1.61 -26.98 -40.49
N ARG A 170 0.40 -27.35 -40.93
CA ARG A 170 -0.45 -28.31 -40.22
C ARG A 170 -0.02 -29.75 -40.52
N THR A 171 0.79 -30.32 -39.64
CA THR A 171 1.16 -31.75 -39.69
C THR A 171 -0.04 -32.65 -39.35
N SER A 172 -0.27 -33.69 -40.15
CA SER A 172 -1.27 -34.72 -39.83
C SER A 172 -0.69 -35.72 -38.82
N CYS A 173 -1.15 -35.62 -37.56
CA CYS A 173 -0.60 -36.40 -36.45
C CYS A 173 -1.35 -37.72 -36.23
N GLY A 174 -0.58 -38.78 -35.96
CA GLY A 174 -1.10 -40.02 -35.38
C GLY A 174 -1.49 -39.84 -33.91
N HIS A 175 -2.05 -40.89 -33.30
CA HIS A 175 -2.49 -40.85 -31.89
C HIS A 175 -1.29 -40.74 -30.93
N VAL A 176 -0.96 -39.51 -30.49
CA VAL A 176 0.03 -39.26 -29.44
C VAL A 176 -0.50 -39.78 -28.09
N GLN A 177 0.29 -40.57 -27.38
CA GLN A 177 -0.09 -41.13 -26.08
C GLN A 177 -0.17 -40.03 -25.02
N ARG A 178 -1.30 -39.96 -24.30
CA ARG A 178 -1.45 -39.06 -23.14
C ARG A 178 -0.61 -39.57 -21.99
N LEU A 179 0.28 -38.72 -21.48
CA LEU A 179 1.04 -38.98 -20.26
C LEU A 179 0.23 -38.51 -19.04
N PRO A 180 0.31 -39.22 -17.90
CA PRO A 180 -0.24 -38.70 -16.65
C PRO A 180 0.43 -37.38 -16.27
N ILE A 181 -0.27 -36.52 -15.54
CA ILE A 181 0.30 -35.26 -15.03
C ILE A 181 1.32 -35.62 -13.95
N PRO A 182 2.62 -35.29 -14.10
CA PRO A 182 3.65 -35.65 -13.14
C PRO A 182 3.59 -34.75 -11.91
N VAL A 183 4.05 -35.27 -10.78
CA VAL A 183 4.10 -34.57 -9.47
C VAL A 183 5.15 -33.45 -9.46
N SER A 184 6.07 -33.43 -10.44
CA SER A 184 7.08 -32.41 -10.64
C SER A 184 7.22 -32.10 -12.13
N SER A 185 7.24 -30.83 -12.50
CA SER A 185 7.43 -30.37 -13.88
C SER A 185 8.91 -30.16 -14.19
N THR A 186 9.32 -30.44 -15.43
CA THR A 186 10.63 -29.99 -15.94
C THR A 186 10.64 -28.46 -15.94
N PRO A 187 11.63 -27.78 -15.33
CA PRO A 187 11.64 -26.33 -15.28
C PRO A 187 11.79 -25.74 -16.69
N LEU A 188 10.89 -24.82 -17.02
CA LEU A 188 10.83 -24.12 -18.30
C LEU A 188 11.46 -22.72 -18.13
N SER A 189 12.26 -22.29 -19.11
CA SER A 189 12.58 -20.88 -19.31
C SER A 189 11.54 -20.27 -20.23
N LEU A 190 10.99 -19.11 -19.87
CA LEU A 190 10.02 -18.37 -20.67
C LEU A 190 10.75 -17.19 -21.33
N LEU A 191 10.70 -17.10 -22.66
CA LEU A 191 11.36 -16.03 -23.41
C LEU A 191 10.40 -14.92 -23.85
N HIS A 192 9.16 -15.25 -24.23
CA HIS A 192 8.19 -14.27 -24.73
C HIS A 192 6.74 -14.78 -24.66
N TYR A 193 5.81 -13.83 -24.47
CA TYR A 193 4.37 -14.02 -24.65
C TYR A 193 3.84 -13.11 -25.76
N SER A 194 3.05 -13.70 -26.68
CA SER A 194 2.20 -12.95 -27.61
C SER A 194 0.74 -13.25 -27.28
N LEU A 195 -0.04 -12.22 -26.93
CA LEU A 195 -1.44 -12.32 -26.54
C LEU A 195 -2.32 -11.52 -27.50
N ASN A 196 -3.26 -12.21 -28.14
CA ASN A 196 -4.29 -11.63 -28.99
C ASN A 196 -5.65 -11.84 -28.31
N LEU A 197 -6.24 -10.80 -27.70
CA LEU A 197 -7.46 -10.94 -26.90
C LEU A 197 -8.62 -10.15 -27.50
N THR A 198 -9.74 -10.84 -27.77
CA THR A 198 -11.01 -10.20 -28.11
C THR A 198 -11.75 -9.82 -26.84
N THR A 199 -11.88 -8.52 -26.58
CA THR A 199 -12.53 -7.99 -25.40
C THR A 199 -14.05 -7.98 -25.57
N SER A 200 -14.78 -8.43 -24.56
CA SER A 200 -16.21 -8.14 -24.43
C SER A 200 -16.54 -7.64 -23.03
N TYR A 201 -17.50 -6.71 -22.96
CA TYR A 201 -17.88 -6.10 -21.68
C TYR A 201 -18.42 -7.09 -20.63
N VAL A 202 -18.85 -8.28 -21.05
CA VAL A 202 -19.51 -9.29 -20.17
C VAL A 202 -18.49 -10.14 -19.37
N GLY A 203 -17.20 -9.76 -19.33
CA GLY A 203 -16.16 -10.55 -18.65
C GLY A 203 -15.82 -11.88 -19.36
N HIS A 204 -16.17 -11.97 -20.64
CA HIS A 204 -15.88 -13.11 -21.51
C HIS A 204 -14.89 -12.69 -22.60
N PHE A 205 -13.84 -13.47 -22.79
CA PHE A 205 -12.77 -13.20 -23.75
C PHE A 205 -12.56 -14.41 -24.65
N ILE A 206 -12.28 -14.14 -25.92
CA ILE A 206 -11.74 -15.14 -26.85
C ILE A 206 -10.29 -14.75 -27.06
N GLY A 207 -9.36 -15.68 -26.85
CA GLY A 207 -7.94 -15.42 -26.98
C GLY A 207 -7.22 -16.39 -27.91
N ASP A 208 -6.20 -15.88 -28.55
CA ASP A 208 -5.11 -16.66 -29.12
C ASP A 208 -3.82 -16.29 -28.35
N THR A 209 -3.03 -17.30 -27.97
CA THR A 209 -1.79 -17.13 -27.19
C THR A 209 -0.66 -17.87 -27.86
N GLU A 210 0.48 -17.21 -28.03
CA GLU A 210 1.74 -17.86 -28.35
C GLU A 210 2.72 -17.71 -27.19
N ILE A 211 3.35 -18.81 -26.80
CA ILE A 211 4.30 -18.89 -25.69
C ILE A 211 5.62 -19.43 -26.22
N PHE A 212 6.69 -18.66 -26.07
CA PHE A 212 8.04 -19.04 -26.47
C PHE A 212 8.79 -19.56 -25.24
N ILE A 213 9.06 -20.87 -25.19
CA ILE A 213 9.65 -21.55 -24.03
C ILE A 213 10.86 -22.41 -24.42
N ARG A 214 11.86 -22.44 -23.55
CA ARG A 214 13.04 -23.31 -23.65
C ARG A 214 13.08 -24.25 -22.44
N PRO A 215 12.85 -25.56 -22.60
CA PRO A 215 13.00 -26.52 -21.51
C PRO A 215 14.45 -26.56 -21.02
N LYS A 216 14.69 -26.50 -19.69
CA LYS A 216 16.06 -26.59 -19.14
C LYS A 216 16.67 -28.00 -19.23
N ALA A 217 15.84 -29.01 -19.53
CA ALA A 217 16.25 -30.37 -19.81
C ALA A 217 15.29 -30.96 -20.86
N GLN A 218 15.75 -31.98 -21.59
CA GLN A 218 14.94 -32.65 -22.61
C GLN A 218 13.63 -33.20 -22.00
N THR A 219 12.49 -32.76 -22.55
CA THR A 219 11.16 -33.12 -22.04
C THR A 219 10.23 -33.58 -23.15
N ASN A 220 9.39 -34.57 -22.85
CA ASN A 220 8.25 -35.00 -23.67
C ASN A 220 6.92 -34.41 -23.17
N GLN A 221 6.94 -33.49 -22.21
CA GLN A 221 5.74 -32.92 -21.61
C GLN A 221 5.96 -31.46 -21.22
N ILE A 222 5.02 -30.60 -21.60
CA ILE A 222 4.94 -29.20 -21.20
C ILE A 222 3.76 -29.07 -20.23
N ILE A 223 3.93 -28.26 -19.18
CA ILE A 223 2.92 -28.08 -18.13
C ILE A 223 2.71 -26.58 -17.92
N LEU A 224 1.48 -26.15 -18.15
CA LEU A 224 1.03 -24.76 -18.06
C LEU A 224 -0.06 -24.64 -16.99
N GLY A 225 -0.20 -23.46 -16.38
CA GLY A 225 -1.33 -23.11 -15.53
C GLY A 225 -2.56 -22.78 -16.37
N ALA A 226 -3.68 -23.44 -16.11
CA ALA A 226 -4.95 -23.16 -16.76
C ALA A 226 -6.11 -23.52 -15.83
N THR A 227 -6.81 -22.51 -15.29
CA THR A 227 -7.97 -22.75 -14.42
C THR A 227 -9.18 -23.29 -15.19
N ARG A 228 -10.19 -23.76 -14.47
CA ARG A 228 -11.52 -24.13 -15.01
C ARG A 228 -12.27 -23.00 -15.75
N ASN A 229 -11.78 -21.76 -15.64
CA ASN A 229 -12.35 -20.59 -16.30
C ASN A 229 -11.92 -20.50 -17.77
N LEU A 230 -10.83 -21.18 -18.15
CA LEU A 230 -10.40 -21.36 -19.53
C LEU A 230 -11.07 -22.59 -20.15
N ARG A 231 -11.63 -22.43 -21.35
CA ARG A 231 -12.33 -23.46 -22.12
C ARG A 231 -11.83 -23.51 -23.56
N SER A 232 -12.16 -24.58 -24.28
CA SER A 232 -11.74 -24.81 -25.68
C SER A 232 -10.22 -24.89 -25.87
N LEU A 233 -9.49 -25.41 -24.88
CA LEU A 233 -8.03 -25.56 -24.89
C LEU A 233 -7.52 -26.71 -25.78
N ASP A 234 -8.37 -27.29 -26.64
CA ASP A 234 -8.01 -28.43 -27.50
C ASP A 234 -7.20 -28.04 -28.74
N SER A 235 -7.25 -26.76 -29.14
CA SER A 235 -6.58 -26.22 -30.33
C SER A 235 -5.14 -25.76 -30.02
N VAL A 236 -4.26 -26.74 -29.77
CA VAL A 236 -2.84 -26.51 -29.46
C VAL A 236 -1.94 -27.01 -30.60
N THR A 237 -0.99 -26.18 -31.00
CA THR A 237 0.10 -26.54 -31.91
C THR A 237 1.43 -26.25 -31.20
N VAL A 238 2.40 -27.17 -31.30
CA VAL A 238 3.77 -26.94 -30.81
C VAL A 238 4.71 -26.98 -32.00
N LEU A 239 5.56 -25.97 -32.14
CA LEU A 239 6.59 -25.88 -33.17
C LEU A 239 7.96 -25.93 -32.52
N ASP A 240 8.87 -26.71 -33.11
CA ASP A 240 10.29 -26.65 -32.78
C ASP A 240 10.93 -25.50 -33.56
N CYS A 241 11.40 -24.47 -32.86
CA CYS A 241 11.98 -23.29 -33.50
C CYS A 241 13.32 -23.58 -34.20
N THR A 242 13.97 -24.71 -33.91
CA THR A 242 15.28 -25.05 -34.49
C THR A 242 15.18 -25.87 -35.77
N SER A 243 14.15 -26.71 -35.93
CA SER A 243 13.86 -27.40 -37.19
C SER A 243 12.82 -26.69 -38.06
N GLY A 244 11.97 -25.86 -37.45
CA GLY A 244 10.78 -25.28 -38.09
C GLY A 244 9.60 -26.25 -38.24
N GLU A 245 9.72 -27.47 -37.73
CA GLU A 245 8.69 -28.50 -37.85
C GLU A 245 7.68 -28.44 -36.69
N ALA A 246 6.41 -28.74 -36.99
CA ALA A 246 5.38 -28.88 -35.97
C ALA A 246 5.48 -30.25 -35.27
N ILE A 247 5.68 -30.24 -33.95
CA ILE A 247 5.69 -31.42 -33.09
C ILE A 247 4.24 -31.86 -32.84
N CYS A 248 3.94 -33.13 -33.12
CA CYS A 248 2.66 -33.72 -32.78
C CYS A 248 2.45 -33.75 -31.26
N SER A 249 1.30 -33.26 -30.78
CA SER A 249 1.02 -33.18 -29.35
C SER A 249 -0.36 -33.71 -28.99
N SER A 250 -0.52 -34.12 -27.72
CA SER A 250 -1.80 -34.47 -27.10
C SER A 250 -2.05 -33.58 -25.90
N VAL A 251 -3.25 -33.02 -25.82
CA VAL A 251 -3.62 -32.08 -24.76
C VAL A 251 -4.51 -32.78 -23.71
N GLN A 252 -4.25 -32.45 -22.44
CA GLN A 252 -5.07 -32.83 -21.30
C GLN A 252 -5.19 -31.64 -20.34
N HIS A 253 -6.41 -31.13 -20.15
CA HIS A 253 -6.73 -30.13 -19.12
C HIS A 253 -7.23 -30.82 -17.86
N ASP A 254 -6.62 -30.53 -16.71
CA ASP A 254 -7.12 -30.90 -15.40
C ASP A 254 -7.58 -29.63 -14.65
N PRO A 255 -8.89 -29.32 -14.66
CA PRO A 255 -9.43 -28.15 -13.99
C PRO A 255 -9.45 -28.28 -12.45
N SER A 256 -9.15 -29.45 -11.89
CA SER A 256 -9.04 -29.66 -10.43
C SER A 256 -7.65 -29.28 -9.89
N GLN A 257 -6.60 -29.51 -10.69
CA GLN A 257 -5.24 -29.05 -10.42
C GLN A 257 -4.95 -27.66 -11.01
N GLU A 258 -5.86 -27.14 -11.85
CA GLU A 258 -5.70 -25.91 -12.62
C GLU A 258 -4.48 -25.93 -13.56
N VAL A 259 -4.30 -27.07 -14.24
CA VAL A 259 -3.14 -27.39 -15.08
C VAL A 259 -3.58 -27.83 -16.48
N LEU A 260 -2.89 -27.32 -17.50
CA LEU A 260 -2.91 -27.80 -18.87
C LEU A 260 -1.61 -28.58 -19.14
N SER A 261 -1.73 -29.86 -19.47
CA SER A 261 -0.61 -30.70 -19.87
C SER A 261 -0.62 -30.95 -21.38
N ILE A 262 0.53 -30.75 -22.01
CA ILE A 262 0.75 -30.97 -23.45
C ILE A 262 1.83 -32.05 -23.57
N SER A 263 1.44 -33.27 -23.95
CA SER A 263 2.36 -34.39 -24.21
C SER A 263 2.88 -34.30 -25.64
N LEU A 264 4.20 -34.38 -25.85
CA LEU A 264 4.87 -34.27 -27.14
C LEU A 264 5.20 -35.67 -27.70
N SER A 265 5.08 -35.84 -29.03
CA SER A 265 5.50 -37.08 -29.72
C SER A 265 7.01 -37.30 -29.70
N THR A 266 7.77 -36.21 -29.70
CA THR A 266 9.24 -36.20 -29.73
C THR A 266 9.73 -35.35 -28.55
N PRO A 267 10.67 -35.88 -27.73
CA PRO A 267 11.18 -35.15 -26.58
C PRO A 267 12.18 -34.07 -27.03
N SER A 268 11.94 -32.81 -26.64
CA SER A 268 12.76 -31.67 -27.05
C SER A 268 13.37 -30.90 -25.87
N SER A 269 14.51 -30.28 -26.12
CA SER A 269 15.19 -29.28 -25.27
C SER A 269 15.50 -27.98 -26.03
N SER A 270 14.99 -27.83 -27.26
CA SER A 270 15.18 -26.64 -28.09
C SER A 270 14.25 -25.50 -27.65
N LEU A 271 14.30 -24.37 -28.36
CA LEU A 271 13.26 -23.35 -28.24
C LEU A 271 11.97 -23.86 -28.89
N LEU A 272 10.87 -23.79 -28.16
CA LEU A 272 9.54 -24.23 -28.60
C LEU A 272 8.58 -23.04 -28.65
N ARG A 273 7.79 -22.96 -29.72
CA ARG A 273 6.65 -22.02 -29.84
C ARG A 273 5.35 -22.81 -29.65
N VAL A 274 4.71 -22.59 -28.51
CA VAL A 274 3.42 -23.21 -28.15
C VAL A 274 2.30 -22.24 -28.51
N ILE A 275 1.43 -22.63 -29.44
CA ILE A 275 0.33 -21.82 -29.94
C ILE A 275 -0.98 -22.42 -29.46
N ILE A 276 -1.83 -21.63 -28.81
CA ILE A 276 -3.12 -22.03 -28.25
C ILE A 276 -4.18 -21.06 -28.79
N ASN A 277 -5.05 -21.54 -29.69
CA ASN A 277 -5.97 -20.68 -30.43
C ASN A 277 -7.43 -20.83 -29.97
N GLN A 278 -8.20 -19.75 -30.08
CA GLN A 278 -9.65 -19.69 -29.86
C GLN A 278 -10.11 -20.25 -28.50
N TYR A 279 -9.29 -20.10 -27.46
CA TYR A 279 -9.71 -20.43 -26.11
C TYR A 279 -10.65 -19.36 -25.57
N HIS A 280 -11.55 -19.77 -24.68
CA HIS A 280 -12.53 -18.89 -24.06
C HIS A 280 -12.20 -18.70 -22.57
N SER A 281 -12.04 -17.46 -22.12
CA SER A 281 -11.96 -17.12 -20.69
C SER A 281 -13.30 -16.57 -20.18
N ILE A 282 -13.74 -17.08 -19.04
CA ILE A 282 -14.87 -16.57 -18.25
C ILE A 282 -14.34 -16.25 -16.85
N SER A 283 -13.78 -15.05 -16.63
CA SER A 283 -13.30 -14.63 -15.31
C SER A 283 -14.08 -13.45 -14.75
N ALA A 284 -14.44 -13.55 -13.47
CA ALA A 284 -15.13 -12.50 -12.70
C ALA A 284 -14.27 -11.95 -11.54
N PHE A 285 -13.10 -12.55 -11.27
CA PHE A 285 -12.28 -12.24 -10.09
C PHE A 285 -10.91 -11.65 -10.45
N SER A 286 -10.32 -12.10 -11.56
CA SER A 286 -9.03 -11.64 -12.10
C SER A 286 -9.16 -10.42 -13.02
N LEU A 287 -10.35 -9.82 -13.06
CA LEU A 287 -10.68 -8.71 -13.93
C LEU A 287 -11.48 -7.65 -13.15
N TYR A 288 -11.16 -6.39 -13.40
CA TYR A 288 -12.07 -5.30 -13.13
C TYR A 288 -13.12 -5.28 -14.22
N SER A 289 -14.39 -5.47 -13.87
CA SER A 289 -15.49 -5.24 -14.79
C SER A 289 -16.55 -4.36 -14.12
N GLN A 290 -16.79 -3.21 -14.72
CA GLN A 290 -17.93 -2.36 -14.43
C GLN A 290 -18.78 -2.31 -15.70
N VAL A 291 -19.87 -3.07 -15.72
CA VAL A 291 -20.90 -2.99 -16.77
C VAL A 291 -22.10 -2.23 -16.20
N PRO A 292 -22.56 -1.15 -16.86
CA PRO A 292 -23.74 -0.43 -16.42
C PRO A 292 -24.98 -1.31 -16.55
N ALA A 293 -25.79 -1.38 -15.50
CA ALA A 293 -27.06 -2.09 -15.53
C ALA A 293 -27.99 -1.52 -16.62
N ALA A 294 -28.85 -2.36 -17.20
CA ALA A 294 -29.65 -2.00 -18.37
C ALA A 294 -30.54 -0.75 -18.24
N PHE A 295 -30.87 -0.36 -16.99
CA PHE A 295 -31.63 0.85 -16.65
C PHE A 295 -30.79 2.13 -16.57
N ASN A 296 -29.46 2.04 -16.49
CA ASN A 296 -28.54 3.19 -16.38
C ASN A 296 -27.41 3.13 -17.42
N ARG A 297 -27.78 3.03 -18.71
CA ARG A 297 -26.84 3.00 -19.85
C ARG A 297 -26.01 4.28 -20.06
N GLN A 298 -26.13 5.29 -19.20
CA GLN A 298 -25.32 6.50 -19.24
C GLN A 298 -24.01 6.38 -18.46
N LEU A 299 -23.93 5.47 -17.49
CA LEU A 299 -22.69 5.16 -16.79
C LEU A 299 -21.62 4.57 -17.73
N PRO A 300 -20.32 4.77 -17.42
CA PRO A 300 -19.22 4.18 -18.18
C PRO A 300 -19.25 2.66 -18.12
N SER A 301 -18.71 2.03 -19.16
CA SER A 301 -18.33 0.61 -19.14
C SER A 301 -16.82 0.51 -19.11
N VAL A 302 -16.26 -0.23 -18.15
CA VAL A 302 -14.80 -0.39 -18.01
C VAL A 302 -14.50 -1.85 -17.74
N VAL A 303 -13.60 -2.44 -18.52
CA VAL A 303 -13.11 -3.80 -18.35
C VAL A 303 -11.58 -3.82 -18.44
N GLY A 304 -10.92 -4.43 -17.47
CA GLY A 304 -9.46 -4.55 -17.44
C GLY A 304 -8.98 -5.64 -16.51
N THR A 305 -7.69 -5.88 -16.49
CA THR A 305 -7.02 -6.94 -15.70
C THR A 305 -6.80 -6.57 -14.24
N HIS A 306 -6.93 -7.56 -13.35
CA HIS A 306 -6.53 -7.45 -11.94
C HIS A 306 -5.68 -8.64 -11.51
N PHE A 307 -4.38 -8.54 -11.78
CA PHE A 307 -3.32 -9.38 -11.22
C PHE A 307 -3.17 -9.22 -9.69
N GLN A 308 -3.56 -10.16 -8.82
CA GLN A 308 -3.10 -10.15 -7.41
C GLN A 308 -1.88 -11.06 -7.22
N ALA A 309 -1.87 -12.22 -7.86
CA ALA A 309 -0.73 -13.13 -7.94
C ALA A 309 -0.56 -13.68 -9.38
N ASP A 310 0.62 -14.25 -9.69
CA ASP A 310 0.86 -14.93 -10.98
C ASP A 310 -0.17 -16.06 -11.23
N ALA A 311 -0.70 -16.65 -10.15
CA ALA A 311 -1.76 -17.66 -10.18
C ALA A 311 -3.14 -17.15 -10.65
N ASP A 312 -3.35 -15.84 -10.76
CA ASP A 312 -4.60 -15.26 -11.29
C ASP A 312 -4.57 -15.10 -12.80
N ALA A 313 -3.39 -14.89 -13.40
CA ALA A 313 -3.23 -14.74 -14.84
C ALA A 313 -3.72 -15.98 -15.62
N LYS A 314 -3.58 -17.19 -15.03
CA LYS A 314 -4.14 -18.47 -15.54
C LYS A 314 -5.67 -18.56 -15.55
N GLN A 315 -6.37 -17.49 -15.15
CA GLN A 315 -7.81 -17.34 -15.40
C GLN A 315 -8.11 -16.69 -16.76
N LEU A 316 -7.18 -15.90 -17.32
CA LEU A 316 -7.35 -15.16 -18.57
C LEU A 316 -6.63 -15.77 -19.76
N PHE A 317 -5.45 -16.35 -19.57
CA PHE A 317 -4.67 -17.04 -20.62
C PHE A 317 -3.80 -18.15 -19.99
N PRO A 318 -3.38 -19.19 -20.74
CA PRO A 318 -2.52 -20.24 -20.20
C PRO A 318 -1.12 -19.72 -19.78
N THR A 319 -0.70 -19.98 -18.54
CA THR A 319 0.56 -19.44 -17.98
C THR A 319 1.68 -20.47 -17.84
N VAL A 320 2.94 -20.04 -17.80
CA VAL A 320 4.04 -20.90 -17.32
C VAL A 320 4.04 -20.92 -15.79
N LEU A 321 4.08 -22.11 -15.19
CA LEU A 321 4.03 -22.28 -13.74
C LEU A 321 5.37 -21.92 -13.06
N GLY A 322 5.33 -20.92 -12.19
CA GLY A 322 6.41 -20.55 -11.28
C GLY A 322 6.26 -19.11 -10.79
N SER A 323 6.68 -18.82 -9.56
CA SER A 323 6.61 -17.47 -8.99
C SER A 323 7.69 -16.55 -9.56
N GLY A 324 7.33 -15.35 -9.98
CA GLY A 324 8.29 -14.32 -10.38
C GLY A 324 8.97 -14.56 -11.73
N ILE A 325 8.45 -15.46 -12.56
CA ILE A 325 8.88 -15.62 -13.95
C ILE A 325 8.53 -14.33 -14.71
N ARG A 326 9.52 -13.70 -15.35
CA ARG A 326 9.35 -12.49 -16.17
C ARG A 326 9.56 -12.78 -17.64
N SER A 327 8.83 -12.06 -18.49
CA SER A 327 8.99 -12.10 -19.95
C SER A 327 8.45 -10.84 -20.63
N PRO A 328 9.01 -10.43 -21.78
CA PRO A 328 8.37 -9.46 -22.66
C PRO A 328 6.98 -9.94 -23.12
N LEU A 329 6.01 -9.03 -23.13
CA LEU A 329 4.66 -9.22 -23.66
C LEU A 329 4.49 -8.41 -24.94
N SER A 330 3.94 -9.04 -25.98
CA SER A 330 3.30 -8.36 -27.12
C SER A 330 1.79 -8.55 -27.00
N LEU A 331 1.03 -7.45 -27.01
CA LEU A 331 -0.43 -7.48 -26.80
C LEU A 331 -1.15 -6.83 -27.97
N CYS A 332 -2.13 -7.52 -28.53
CA CYS A 332 -3.15 -6.96 -29.42
C CYS A 332 -4.55 -7.20 -28.84
N LEU A 333 -5.39 -6.17 -28.86
CA LEU A 333 -6.77 -6.22 -28.41
C LEU A 333 -7.73 -6.01 -29.58
N PHE A 334 -8.76 -6.88 -29.68
CA PHE A 334 -9.89 -6.70 -30.58
C PHE A 334 -11.10 -6.15 -29.81
N HIS A 335 -11.54 -4.94 -30.14
CA HIS A 335 -12.57 -4.18 -29.40
C HIS A 335 -13.60 -3.53 -30.34
N ASP A 336 -14.71 -3.02 -29.82
CA ASP A 336 -15.71 -2.36 -30.67
C ASP A 336 -15.25 -0.96 -31.12
N GLU A 337 -15.87 -0.45 -32.18
CA GLU A 337 -15.51 0.83 -32.79
C GLU A 337 -15.56 2.03 -31.82
N SER A 338 -16.45 1.92 -30.83
CA SER A 338 -16.76 2.91 -29.80
C SER A 338 -15.80 2.92 -28.62
N ASP A 339 -14.96 1.89 -28.52
CA ASP A 339 -14.20 1.58 -27.32
C ASP A 339 -12.79 2.13 -27.47
N SER A 340 -12.27 2.69 -26.39
CA SER A 340 -10.86 3.05 -26.26
C SER A 340 -10.14 1.97 -25.45
N VAL A 341 -8.88 1.71 -25.79
CA VAL A 341 -8.05 0.71 -25.12
C VAL A 341 -6.68 1.26 -24.75
N SER A 342 -6.21 0.93 -23.55
CA SER A 342 -4.90 1.30 -23.01
C SER A 342 -4.17 0.06 -22.48
N SER A 343 -2.84 0.10 -22.50
CA SER A 343 -1.93 -0.95 -22.04
C SER A 343 -0.70 -0.31 -21.37
N LEU A 344 0.23 -1.16 -20.92
CA LEU A 344 1.52 -0.81 -20.31
C LEU A 344 2.45 0.02 -21.20
N THR A 345 2.28 -0.15 -22.51
CA THR A 345 3.08 0.44 -23.58
C THR A 345 2.18 1.26 -24.51
N PRO A 346 2.72 2.26 -25.23
CA PRO A 346 1.95 2.98 -26.23
C PRO A 346 1.56 2.06 -27.39
N SER A 347 0.54 2.45 -28.14
CA SER A 347 0.11 1.72 -29.35
C SER A 347 1.10 1.96 -30.49
N GLU A 348 1.43 0.91 -31.25
CA GLU A 348 2.46 0.94 -32.33
C GLU A 348 2.10 1.82 -33.54
N GLY A 349 0.97 2.54 -33.48
CA GLY A 349 0.47 3.38 -34.56
C GLY A 349 -0.32 2.60 -35.63
N SER A 350 -1.35 3.25 -36.15
CA SER A 350 -2.41 2.69 -37.01
C SER A 350 -3.27 1.61 -36.34
N ILE A 351 -4.56 1.93 -36.12
CA ILE A 351 -5.60 0.91 -35.93
C ILE A 351 -5.67 0.13 -37.25
N ARG A 352 -5.13 -1.08 -37.27
CA ARG A 352 -5.15 -1.92 -38.47
C ARG A 352 -6.44 -2.73 -38.45
N TYR A 353 -7.28 -2.56 -39.47
CA TYR A 353 -8.23 -3.59 -39.86
C TYR A 353 -7.44 -4.78 -40.40
N ARG A 354 -6.91 -5.62 -39.50
CA ARG A 354 -6.24 -6.86 -39.85
C ARG A 354 -7.27 -7.76 -40.53
N ARG A 355 -6.88 -8.48 -41.59
CA ARG A 355 -7.79 -9.38 -42.31
C ARG A 355 -8.26 -10.56 -41.43
N ASP A 356 -7.57 -10.76 -40.31
CA ASP A 356 -7.76 -11.80 -39.31
C ASP A 356 -8.56 -11.31 -38.09
N ALA A 357 -8.97 -10.03 -38.06
CA ALA A 357 -9.80 -9.49 -36.99
C ALA A 357 -11.23 -10.04 -37.06
N PRO A 358 -11.88 -10.36 -35.93
CA PRO A 358 -13.29 -10.74 -35.91
C PRO A 358 -14.17 -9.68 -36.59
N GLU A 359 -15.18 -10.12 -37.35
CA GLU A 359 -16.02 -9.23 -38.17
C GLU A 359 -16.66 -8.12 -37.32
N GLY A 360 -16.39 -6.86 -37.68
CA GLY A 360 -16.87 -5.67 -36.96
C GLY A 360 -15.99 -5.16 -35.81
N LYS A 361 -14.86 -5.81 -35.48
CA LYS A 361 -13.93 -5.35 -34.42
C LYS A 361 -12.75 -4.53 -34.97
N LYS A 362 -12.31 -3.52 -34.21
CA LYS A 362 -11.03 -2.82 -34.40
C LYS A 362 -9.91 -3.62 -33.73
N THR A 363 -8.70 -3.57 -34.28
CA THR A 363 -7.50 -4.13 -33.65
C THR A 363 -6.56 -2.99 -33.23
N THR A 364 -6.18 -2.98 -31.96
CA THR A 364 -5.12 -2.10 -31.44
C THR A 364 -4.01 -2.97 -30.85
N CYS A 365 -2.79 -2.81 -31.36
CA CYS A 365 -1.59 -3.49 -30.86
C CYS A 365 -0.68 -2.49 -30.14
N PHE A 366 0.00 -2.96 -29.11
CA PHE A 366 0.88 -2.17 -28.25
C PHE A 366 2.33 -2.62 -28.40
N GLU A 367 3.27 -1.70 -28.24
CA GLU A 367 4.70 -2.00 -28.32
C GLU A 367 5.08 -3.12 -27.33
N LYS A 368 6.06 -3.94 -27.70
CA LYS A 368 6.58 -5.02 -26.86
C LYS A 368 7.07 -4.46 -25.50
N THR A 369 6.63 -5.07 -24.40
CA THR A 369 7.06 -4.64 -23.06
C THR A 369 8.50 -5.08 -22.77
N LYS A 370 9.15 -4.40 -21.81
CA LYS A 370 10.29 -5.00 -21.08
C LYS A 370 9.86 -6.29 -20.34
N PRO A 371 10.79 -7.14 -19.88
CA PRO A 371 10.45 -8.30 -19.06
C PRO A 371 9.69 -7.94 -17.77
N ILE A 372 8.43 -8.35 -17.68
CA ILE A 372 7.53 -8.13 -16.53
C ILE A 372 6.93 -9.46 -16.06
N GLN A 373 6.42 -9.51 -14.82
CA GLN A 373 5.77 -10.71 -14.29
C GLN A 373 4.40 -10.90 -14.93
N GLN A 374 3.91 -12.14 -14.97
CA GLN A 374 2.59 -12.45 -15.53
C GLN A 374 1.46 -11.77 -14.74
N ARG A 375 1.64 -11.53 -13.41
CA ARG A 375 0.72 -10.69 -12.61
C ARG A 375 0.62 -9.24 -13.06
N ASP A 376 1.64 -8.70 -13.74
CA ASP A 376 1.68 -7.31 -14.20
C ASP A 376 1.14 -7.13 -15.63
N PHE A 377 0.83 -8.22 -16.35
CA PHE A 377 0.28 -8.14 -17.71
C PHE A 377 -1.08 -7.43 -17.66
N ALA A 378 -1.14 -6.18 -18.14
CA ALA A 378 -2.31 -5.35 -17.92
C ALA A 378 -2.82 -4.58 -19.12
N PHE A 379 -4.16 -4.49 -19.20
CA PHE A 379 -4.86 -3.65 -20.15
C PHE A 379 -6.18 -3.11 -19.58
N LEU A 380 -6.70 -2.10 -20.27
CA LEU A 380 -7.98 -1.46 -20.03
C LEU A 380 -8.73 -1.30 -21.35
N ALA A 381 -10.01 -1.69 -21.37
CA ALA A 381 -10.96 -1.42 -22.44
C ALA A 381 -12.14 -0.62 -21.84
N HIS A 382 -12.42 0.55 -22.37
CA HIS A 382 -13.31 1.52 -21.75
C HIS A 382 -14.20 2.26 -22.76
N TYR A 383 -15.43 2.54 -22.32
CA TYR A 383 -16.47 3.19 -23.11
C TYR A 383 -17.20 4.24 -22.26
N LYS A 384 -17.46 5.41 -22.85
CA LYS A 384 -18.01 6.62 -22.19
C LYS A 384 -17.16 7.14 -21.02
N THR A 385 -15.85 7.08 -21.16
CA THR A 385 -14.90 7.79 -20.31
C THR A 385 -14.12 8.80 -21.17
N GLU A 386 -13.48 9.76 -20.52
CA GLU A 386 -12.48 10.63 -21.13
C GLU A 386 -11.08 10.30 -20.57
N SER A 387 -10.06 10.80 -21.26
CA SER A 387 -8.64 10.62 -20.94
C SER A 387 -7.93 11.97 -20.99
N LEU A 388 -7.32 12.40 -19.88
CA LEU A 388 -6.37 13.52 -19.86
C LEU A 388 -4.95 12.96 -20.02
N PHE A 389 -4.36 13.18 -21.18
CA PHE A 389 -3.02 12.72 -21.53
C PHE A 389 -1.99 13.83 -21.33
N PHE A 390 -0.95 13.53 -20.55
CA PHE A 390 0.17 14.43 -20.26
C PHE A 390 1.47 13.82 -20.75
N ASN A 391 2.14 14.54 -21.65
CA ASN A 391 3.43 14.12 -22.22
C ASN A 391 4.53 14.03 -21.16
N ARG A 392 5.52 13.18 -21.44
CA ARG A 392 6.74 13.00 -20.66
C ARG A 392 7.49 14.33 -20.47
N THR A 393 7.81 14.67 -19.21
CA THR A 393 8.55 15.88 -18.85
C THR A 393 10.06 15.65 -18.68
N SER A 394 10.48 14.43 -18.35
CA SER A 394 11.89 14.05 -18.15
C SER A 394 12.13 12.56 -18.45
N SER A 395 13.39 12.13 -18.53
CA SER A 395 13.73 10.71 -18.66
C SER A 395 13.33 9.85 -17.46
N SER A 396 13.22 10.41 -16.26
CA SER A 396 12.75 9.69 -15.05
C SER A 396 11.23 9.59 -14.93
N MET A 397 10.49 10.36 -15.73
CA MET A 397 9.03 10.48 -15.67
C MET A 397 8.35 9.68 -16.81
N PRO A 398 7.22 8.99 -16.56
CA PRO A 398 6.38 8.44 -17.63
C PRO A 398 5.47 9.50 -18.26
N GLU A 399 4.89 9.17 -19.41
CA GLU A 399 3.62 9.76 -19.85
C GLU A 399 2.52 9.41 -18.85
N LEU A 400 1.65 10.36 -18.51
CA LEU A 400 0.53 10.13 -17.59
C LEU A 400 -0.79 10.19 -18.35
N ASP A 401 -1.58 9.12 -18.27
CA ASP A 401 -2.92 9.02 -18.86
C ASP A 401 -3.96 8.91 -17.74
N VAL A 402 -4.76 9.95 -17.51
CA VAL A 402 -5.81 9.95 -16.48
C VAL A 402 -7.16 9.65 -17.13
N VAL A 403 -7.62 8.41 -17.01
CA VAL A 403 -8.91 7.94 -17.52
C VAL A 403 -9.99 8.13 -16.47
N PHE A 404 -11.01 8.93 -16.74
CA PHE A 404 -12.09 9.26 -15.79
C PHE A 404 -13.47 9.22 -16.43
N SER A 405 -14.50 9.07 -15.60
CA SER A 405 -15.90 9.03 -16.06
C SER A 405 -16.65 10.34 -15.79
N PHE A 406 -17.43 10.80 -16.77
CA PHE A 406 -18.38 11.88 -16.53
C PHE A 406 -19.57 11.41 -15.69
N THR A 407 -19.53 11.74 -14.40
CA THR A 407 -20.76 11.96 -13.64
C THR A 407 -21.20 13.41 -13.82
N GLN A 408 -22.51 13.65 -13.91
CA GLN A 408 -23.07 14.99 -14.18
C GLN A 408 -22.55 16.02 -13.16
N GLY A 409 -21.74 16.98 -13.63
CA GLY A 409 -21.20 18.08 -12.81
C GLY A 409 -19.68 18.19 -12.74
N PHE A 410 -18.91 17.18 -13.19
CA PHE A 410 -17.45 17.24 -13.18
C PHE A 410 -16.89 17.54 -14.59
N SER A 411 -16.06 18.57 -14.70
CA SER A 411 -15.25 18.87 -15.90
C SER A 411 -13.87 18.21 -15.82
N PRO A 412 -13.13 18.06 -16.95
CA PRO A 412 -11.77 17.50 -16.96
C PRO A 412 -10.83 18.18 -15.95
N SER A 413 -10.94 19.50 -15.78
CA SER A 413 -10.17 20.28 -14.79
C SER A 413 -10.32 19.86 -13.33
N HIS A 414 -11.33 19.05 -12.98
CA HIS A 414 -11.45 18.46 -11.65
C HIS A 414 -10.51 17.25 -11.42
N HIS A 415 -9.83 16.76 -12.46
CA HIS A 415 -8.90 15.63 -12.41
C HIS A 415 -7.43 16.04 -12.66
N GLU A 416 -7.17 17.29 -13.07
CA GLU A 416 -5.81 17.82 -13.30
C GLU A 416 -4.90 17.71 -12.07
N TRP A 417 -5.46 17.84 -10.85
CA TRP A 417 -4.70 17.67 -9.61
C TRP A 417 -4.14 16.24 -9.45
N ILE A 418 -4.79 15.21 -10.03
CA ILE A 418 -4.30 13.83 -9.96
C ILE A 418 -2.95 13.73 -10.66
N HIS A 419 -2.81 14.39 -11.82
CA HIS A 419 -1.55 14.50 -12.53
C HIS A 419 -0.49 15.21 -11.68
N GLU A 420 -0.74 16.45 -11.24
CA GLU A 420 0.23 17.25 -10.47
C GLU A 420 0.73 16.52 -9.20
N GLU A 421 -0.19 15.92 -8.45
CA GLU A 421 0.14 15.19 -7.24
C GLU A 421 0.89 13.88 -7.56
N THR A 422 0.56 13.18 -8.65
CA THR A 422 1.33 12.01 -9.12
C THR A 422 2.77 12.37 -9.47
N GLN A 423 3.01 13.52 -10.12
CA GLN A 423 4.36 13.98 -10.48
C GLN A 423 5.26 14.16 -9.24
N LYS A 424 4.72 14.73 -8.15
CA LYS A 424 5.47 14.91 -6.90
C LYS A 424 5.85 13.57 -6.27
N VAL A 425 4.92 12.61 -6.21
CA VAL A 425 5.20 11.28 -5.63
C VAL A 425 6.21 10.52 -6.49
N ILE A 426 6.06 10.50 -7.81
CA ILE A 426 7.04 9.87 -8.71
C ILE A 426 8.43 10.49 -8.56
N SER A 427 8.53 11.82 -8.46
CA SER A 427 9.81 12.51 -8.28
C SER A 427 10.48 12.09 -6.97
N ALA A 428 9.75 12.14 -5.84
CA ALA A 428 10.29 11.75 -4.54
C ALA A 428 10.69 10.26 -4.48
N VAL A 429 9.88 9.34 -5.02
CA VAL A 429 10.22 7.92 -5.06
C VAL A 429 11.43 7.66 -5.97
N SER A 430 11.54 8.35 -7.10
CA SER A 430 12.70 8.25 -8.00
C SER A 430 13.98 8.74 -7.34
N GLU A 431 13.92 9.81 -6.54
CA GLU A 431 15.04 10.32 -5.75
C GLU A 431 15.47 9.31 -4.67
N TRP A 432 14.52 8.84 -3.86
CA TRP A 432 14.73 7.85 -2.79
C TRP A 432 15.34 6.54 -3.28
N THR A 433 14.84 6.03 -4.41
CA THR A 433 15.32 4.78 -5.02
C THR A 433 16.56 4.99 -5.88
N SER A 434 16.84 6.23 -6.30
CA SER A 434 17.74 6.56 -7.41
C SER A 434 17.41 5.80 -8.70
N PHE A 435 16.13 5.45 -8.89
CA PHE A 435 15.64 4.64 -10.00
C PHE A 435 14.39 5.30 -10.60
N GLY A 436 14.51 5.79 -11.84
CA GLY A 436 13.39 6.40 -12.57
C GLY A 436 12.27 5.41 -12.87
N PHE A 437 11.07 5.89 -13.17
CA PHE A 437 9.93 5.02 -13.41
C PHE A 437 10.19 4.06 -14.61
N PRO A 438 9.89 2.75 -14.49
CA PRO A 438 10.43 1.71 -15.39
C PRO A 438 9.83 1.67 -16.80
N LEU A 439 8.57 2.12 -16.95
CA LEU A 439 7.78 2.06 -18.18
C LEU A 439 7.64 3.45 -18.81
N ASN A 440 7.30 3.51 -20.10
CA ASN A 440 7.09 4.77 -20.80
C ASN A 440 5.81 5.49 -20.38
N ARG A 441 4.83 4.78 -19.80
CA ARG A 441 3.49 5.28 -19.48
C ARG A 441 2.98 4.76 -18.14
N LEU A 442 2.16 5.56 -17.47
CA LEU A 442 1.37 5.18 -16.29
C LEU A 442 -0.08 5.65 -16.47
N THR A 443 -1.02 4.70 -16.43
CA THR A 443 -2.46 4.97 -16.60
C THR A 443 -3.17 5.01 -15.24
N LEU A 444 -3.77 6.15 -14.90
CA LEU A 444 -4.54 6.36 -13.67
C LEU A 444 -6.03 6.28 -13.98
N ILE A 445 -6.77 5.40 -13.30
CA ILE A 445 -8.18 5.12 -13.57
C ILE A 445 -9.05 5.65 -12.42
N ASP A 446 -9.78 6.73 -12.69
CA ASP A 446 -10.79 7.33 -11.81
C ASP A 446 -12.20 6.88 -12.25
N ALA A 447 -12.59 5.68 -11.79
CA ALA A 447 -13.87 5.07 -12.12
C ALA A 447 -14.49 4.34 -10.92
N PRO A 448 -15.83 4.15 -10.87
CA PRO A 448 -16.52 3.40 -9.81
C PRO A 448 -16.32 1.86 -9.88
N ILE A 449 -15.08 1.41 -10.04
CA ILE A 449 -14.70 0.01 -10.13
C ILE A 449 -14.82 -0.67 -8.75
N PRO A 450 -15.48 -1.84 -8.63
CA PRO A 450 -15.57 -2.59 -7.38
C PRO A 450 -14.28 -3.37 -7.07
N VAL A 451 -13.18 -2.64 -6.87
CA VAL A 451 -11.89 -3.17 -6.38
C VAL A 451 -12.05 -3.64 -4.92
N SER A 452 -11.86 -4.93 -4.64
CA SER A 452 -11.76 -5.45 -3.28
C SER A 452 -10.45 -5.01 -2.62
N HIS A 453 -9.31 -5.28 -3.26
CA HIS A 453 -7.97 -4.95 -2.77
C HIS A 453 -7.27 -3.91 -3.66
N PRO A 454 -6.35 -3.10 -3.11
CA PRO A 454 -5.72 -1.98 -3.83
C PRO A 454 -4.38 -2.37 -4.49
N VAL A 455 -4.19 -3.62 -4.94
CA VAL A 455 -2.98 -3.96 -5.71
C VAL A 455 -3.26 -3.65 -7.17
N SER A 456 -2.69 -2.54 -7.67
CA SER A 456 -2.70 -2.25 -9.11
C SER A 456 -1.46 -2.87 -9.76
N PRO A 457 -1.58 -3.48 -10.96
CA PRO A 457 -0.41 -3.98 -11.68
C PRO A 457 0.52 -2.83 -12.07
N LEU A 458 1.80 -3.13 -12.33
CA LEU A 458 2.74 -2.14 -12.85
C LEU A 458 2.15 -1.41 -14.08
N GLY A 459 2.37 -0.10 -14.21
CA GLY A 459 1.83 0.71 -15.32
C GLY A 459 0.37 1.16 -15.18
N PHE A 460 -0.37 0.65 -14.18
CA PHE A 460 -1.75 1.07 -13.92
C PHE A 460 -1.96 1.44 -12.44
N VAL A 461 -2.85 2.40 -12.18
CA VAL A 461 -3.30 2.77 -10.82
C VAL A 461 -4.81 2.92 -10.82
N VAL A 462 -5.52 2.09 -10.04
CA VAL A 462 -6.98 2.21 -9.88
C VAL A 462 -7.32 2.98 -8.62
N LEU A 463 -8.10 4.07 -8.77
CA LEU A 463 -8.60 4.89 -7.68
C LEU A 463 -10.02 4.45 -7.29
N LYS A 464 -10.26 4.26 -5.98
CA LYS A 464 -11.58 3.88 -5.43
C LYS A 464 -12.54 5.08 -5.37
N SER A 465 -12.99 5.56 -6.52
CA SER A 465 -13.65 6.88 -6.62
C SER A 465 -15.16 6.91 -6.39
N GLY A 466 -15.81 5.77 -6.10
CA GLY A 466 -17.26 5.57 -6.18
C GLY A 466 -18.22 6.47 -5.37
N SER A 467 -17.74 7.50 -4.66
CA SER A 467 -18.59 8.58 -4.12
C SER A 467 -17.83 9.90 -3.79
N LEU A 468 -16.54 10.03 -4.14
CA LEU A 468 -15.61 10.75 -3.24
C LEU A 468 -15.13 12.14 -3.68
N LEU A 469 -15.39 12.59 -4.91
CA LEU A 469 -14.84 13.85 -5.45
C LEU A 469 -15.46 15.14 -4.88
N GLY A 470 -16.53 15.02 -4.08
CA GLY A 470 -17.04 16.11 -3.24
C GLY A 470 -16.41 16.08 -1.84
N ASN A 471 -15.56 17.07 -1.53
CA ASN A 471 -14.99 17.45 -0.22
C ASN A 471 -15.76 16.88 1.01
N PRO A 472 -15.13 16.21 2.01
CA PRO A 472 -13.72 16.31 2.44
C PRO A 472 -12.88 15.03 2.21
N LYS A 473 -13.27 14.18 1.26
CA LYS A 473 -12.65 12.86 1.03
C LYS A 473 -11.33 12.87 0.24
N VAL A 474 -10.82 14.07 -0.06
CA VAL A 474 -9.55 14.32 -0.78
C VAL A 474 -8.35 13.63 -0.10
N ALA A 475 -8.27 13.65 1.24
CA ALA A 475 -7.16 13.03 1.98
C ALA A 475 -7.13 11.49 1.82
N MET A 476 -8.28 10.83 1.75
CA MET A 476 -8.35 9.38 1.52
C MET A 476 -7.98 9.03 0.08
N MET A 477 -8.41 9.83 -0.89
CA MET A 477 -8.06 9.63 -2.30
C MET A 477 -6.57 9.89 -2.56
N ARG A 478 -5.99 10.96 -1.98
CA ARG A 478 -4.54 11.21 -1.99
C ARG A 478 -3.76 10.09 -1.33
N ASN A 479 -4.21 9.57 -0.18
CA ASN A 479 -3.60 8.38 0.43
C ASN A 479 -3.58 7.18 -0.53
N SER A 480 -4.71 6.91 -1.18
CA SER A 480 -4.82 5.81 -2.14
C SER A 480 -3.86 6.04 -3.32
N LEU A 481 -3.86 7.24 -3.91
CA LEU A 481 -2.99 7.60 -5.02
C LEU A 481 -1.52 7.42 -4.66
N MET A 482 -1.07 8.01 -3.56
CA MET A 482 0.32 7.93 -3.10
C MET A 482 0.77 6.49 -2.85
N ARG A 483 -0.05 5.70 -2.13
CA ARG A 483 0.23 4.29 -1.87
C ARG A 483 0.40 3.51 -3.17
N GLN A 484 -0.54 3.67 -4.11
CA GLN A 484 -0.57 2.98 -5.40
C GLN A 484 0.62 3.36 -6.29
N VAL A 485 1.04 4.63 -6.30
CA VAL A 485 2.21 5.11 -7.06
C VAL A 485 3.51 4.55 -6.45
N ILE A 486 3.64 4.51 -5.13
CA ILE A 486 4.79 3.87 -4.45
C ILE A 486 4.82 2.35 -4.76
N SER A 487 3.67 1.69 -4.82
CA SER A 487 3.56 0.25 -5.17
C SER A 487 4.06 -0.09 -6.58
N GLN A 488 4.20 0.90 -7.48
CA GLN A 488 4.79 0.67 -8.80
C GLN A 488 6.28 0.29 -8.68
N TRP A 489 6.99 0.85 -7.71
CA TRP A 489 8.36 0.46 -7.36
C TRP A 489 8.35 -0.81 -6.48
N ILE A 490 7.63 -0.77 -5.36
CA ILE A 490 7.56 -1.87 -4.38
C ILE A 490 6.31 -2.73 -4.66
N GLY A 491 6.53 -3.87 -5.33
CA GLY A 491 5.49 -4.73 -5.89
C GLY A 491 5.71 -4.91 -7.39
N GLY A 492 5.67 -3.83 -8.16
CA GLY A 492 5.86 -3.88 -9.62
C GLY A 492 7.31 -4.13 -10.07
N VAL A 493 8.23 -3.19 -9.78
CA VAL A 493 9.65 -3.36 -10.13
C VAL A 493 10.31 -4.42 -9.25
N VAL A 494 10.31 -4.23 -7.93
CA VAL A 494 10.89 -5.18 -6.97
C VAL A 494 9.76 -5.83 -6.19
N SER A 495 9.68 -7.16 -6.26
CA SER A 495 8.68 -7.95 -5.52
C SER A 495 9.26 -8.56 -4.24
N SER A 496 8.42 -8.83 -3.24
CA SER A 496 8.79 -9.45 -1.97
C SER A 496 7.61 -10.25 -1.37
N ASP A 497 7.74 -10.73 -0.14
CA ASP A 497 6.62 -11.32 0.61
C ASP A 497 5.51 -10.27 0.80
N SER A 498 4.23 -10.61 0.63
CA SER A 498 3.16 -9.60 0.48
C SER A 498 3.01 -8.65 1.68
N CYS A 499 3.30 -9.12 2.90
CA CYS A 499 3.29 -8.25 4.08
C CYS A 499 4.55 -7.41 4.24
N VAL A 500 5.67 -7.81 3.63
CA VAL A 500 6.90 -7.00 3.55
C VAL A 500 6.69 -5.86 2.55
N GLU A 501 6.13 -6.17 1.36
CA GLU A 501 5.70 -5.17 0.37
C GLU A 501 4.74 -4.15 1.02
N ASP A 502 3.63 -4.61 1.61
CA ASP A 502 2.61 -3.73 2.19
C ASP A 502 3.14 -2.85 3.34
N ALA A 503 3.99 -3.42 4.20
CA ALA A 503 4.59 -2.69 5.31
C ALA A 503 5.61 -1.63 4.85
N LEU A 504 6.43 -1.95 3.83
CA LEU A 504 7.42 -1.02 3.28
C LEU A 504 6.74 0.11 2.50
N VAL A 505 5.75 -0.21 1.66
CA VAL A 505 4.91 0.78 0.96
C VAL A 505 4.24 1.72 1.97
N THR A 506 3.68 1.18 3.06
CA THR A 506 3.03 1.98 4.10
C THR A 506 4.03 2.89 4.84
N TYR A 507 5.23 2.41 5.14
CA TYR A 507 6.28 3.23 5.74
C TYR A 507 6.73 4.37 4.82
N LEU A 508 7.07 4.06 3.56
CA LEU A 508 7.46 5.04 2.55
C LEU A 508 6.35 6.08 2.30
N GLN A 509 5.08 5.65 2.29
CA GLN A 509 3.93 6.54 2.20
C GLN A 509 3.90 7.56 3.35
N TRP A 510 4.33 7.18 4.56
CA TRP A 510 4.36 8.10 5.69
C TRP A 510 5.56 9.04 5.62
N THR A 511 6.76 8.51 5.38
CA THR A 511 7.99 9.33 5.38
C THR A 511 8.05 10.31 4.22
N ILE A 512 7.72 9.87 2.99
CA ILE A 512 7.66 10.78 1.83
C ILE A 512 6.58 11.85 2.02
N ASN A 513 5.46 11.53 2.70
CA ASN A 513 4.41 12.53 2.98
C ASN A 513 4.90 13.61 3.94
N ASP A 514 5.79 13.28 4.88
CA ASP A 514 6.39 14.26 5.78
C ASP A 514 7.37 15.19 5.05
N GLU A 515 8.05 14.71 4.01
CA GLU A 515 8.96 15.51 3.16
C GLU A 515 8.22 16.45 2.20
N ILE A 516 7.34 15.91 1.35
CA ILE A 516 6.67 16.70 0.30
C ILE A 516 5.36 17.37 0.78
N VAL A 517 4.96 17.13 2.03
CA VAL A 517 3.72 17.61 2.68
C VAL A 517 2.48 17.35 1.81
N PHE A 518 2.39 16.14 1.26
CA PHE A 518 1.38 15.72 0.28
C PHE A 518 -0.06 15.87 0.79
N ILE A 519 -0.25 15.58 2.08
CA ILE A 519 -1.53 15.68 2.79
C ILE A 519 -1.30 16.48 4.09
N PRO A 520 -1.42 17.83 4.03
CA PRO A 520 -1.08 18.72 5.15
C PRO A 520 -1.86 18.49 6.45
N SER A 521 -3.00 17.78 6.39
CA SER A 521 -3.85 17.46 7.53
C SER A 521 -3.51 16.16 8.24
N GLN A 522 -2.47 15.43 7.81
CA GLN A 522 -2.11 14.15 8.44
C GLN A 522 -1.11 14.29 9.58
N PRO A 523 -1.21 13.39 10.59
CA PRO A 523 -0.13 13.20 11.56
C PRO A 523 1.15 12.78 10.85
N ASN A 524 2.29 13.20 11.40
CA ASN A 524 3.60 12.81 10.90
C ASN A 524 3.86 11.30 11.12
N THR A 525 4.93 10.78 10.53
CA THR A 525 5.33 9.36 10.66
C THR A 525 5.41 8.94 12.13
N THR A 526 6.04 9.71 13.00
CA THR A 526 6.20 9.40 14.43
C THR A 526 4.85 9.29 15.16
N GLU A 527 3.88 10.15 14.83
CA GLU A 527 2.53 10.08 15.37
C GLU A 527 1.74 8.89 14.82
N LYS A 528 1.83 8.59 13.52
CA LYS A 528 1.22 7.37 12.94
C LYS A 528 1.77 6.10 13.58
N ILE A 529 3.08 6.04 13.82
CA ILE A 529 3.76 4.94 14.52
C ILE A 529 3.22 4.77 15.93
N ARG A 530 3.04 5.88 16.67
CA ARG A 530 2.40 5.89 18.00
C ARG A 530 0.98 5.33 17.94
N ASP A 531 0.20 5.72 16.94
CA ASP A 531 -1.20 5.30 16.78
C ASP A 531 -1.32 3.80 16.39
N THR A 532 -0.27 3.17 15.86
CA THR A 532 -0.24 1.69 15.71
C THR A 532 -0.14 0.94 17.05
N ARG A 533 0.32 1.60 18.14
CA ARG A 533 0.47 0.95 19.45
C ARG A 533 -0.93 0.75 20.08
N PRO A 534 -1.27 -0.46 20.52
CA PRO A 534 -2.59 -0.73 21.08
C PRO A 534 -2.74 -0.08 22.47
N SER A 535 -3.95 0.41 22.78
CA SER A 535 -4.31 0.93 24.12
C SER A 535 -4.42 -0.15 25.21
N SER A 536 -4.46 -1.43 24.81
CA SER A 536 -4.57 -2.61 25.67
C SER A 536 -4.15 -3.85 24.89
N LEU A 537 -3.52 -4.82 25.56
CA LEU A 537 -3.15 -6.12 24.99
C LEU A 537 -4.22 -7.20 25.25
N VAL A 538 -5.29 -6.86 25.99
CA VAL A 538 -6.39 -7.77 26.38
C VAL A 538 -7.53 -7.72 25.37
N SER A 539 -7.74 -6.58 24.70
CA SER A 539 -8.72 -6.46 23.63
C SER A 539 -8.36 -7.44 22.50
N LYS A 540 -9.37 -8.16 21.99
CA LYS A 540 -9.13 -9.19 20.95
C LYS A 540 -8.45 -8.52 19.75
N PRO A 541 -7.26 -8.97 19.30
CA PRO A 541 -6.74 -8.55 18.00
C PRO A 541 -7.78 -8.93 16.94
N LYS A 542 -8.03 -8.04 15.99
CA LYS A 542 -8.94 -8.30 14.85
C LYS A 542 -8.30 -9.32 13.90
N ARG A 543 -8.30 -10.60 14.31
CA ARG A 543 -7.60 -11.74 13.68
C ARG A 543 -6.07 -11.56 13.73
N GLY A 544 -5.21 -12.59 13.71
CA GLY A 544 -5.45 -14.04 13.67
C GLY A 544 -4.35 -14.74 12.86
N ARG A 545 -3.16 -14.95 13.47
CA ARG A 545 -1.88 -15.43 12.87
C ARG A 545 -1.38 -14.61 11.68
N ILE A 546 -0.07 -14.35 11.65
CA ILE A 546 0.59 -13.80 10.45
C ILE A 546 0.65 -14.93 9.43
N SER A 547 -0.09 -14.82 8.34
CA SER A 547 0.28 -15.47 7.10
C SER A 547 1.03 -14.44 6.25
N LEU A 548 2.17 -14.83 5.69
CA LEU A 548 2.85 -14.06 4.63
C LEU A 548 2.16 -14.28 3.26
N SER A 549 1.02 -14.99 3.22
CA SER A 549 0.18 -15.13 2.03
C SER A 549 -0.87 -14.03 1.92
N SER A 550 -1.29 -13.74 0.69
CA SER A 550 -2.30 -12.74 0.32
C SER A 550 -3.70 -12.92 0.94
N SER A 551 -3.95 -14.03 1.65
CA SER A 551 -5.26 -14.38 2.19
C SER A 551 -5.61 -13.77 3.55
N SER A 552 -4.64 -13.20 4.28
CA SER A 552 -4.86 -12.54 5.57
C SER A 552 -4.36 -11.10 5.57
N PRO A 553 -5.10 -10.13 6.17
CA PRO A 553 -4.62 -8.76 6.29
C PRO A 553 -3.35 -8.71 7.14
N CYS A 554 -2.32 -8.04 6.63
CA CYS A 554 -1.05 -7.87 7.30
C CYS A 554 -1.21 -7.02 8.58
N PRO A 555 -0.53 -7.34 9.69
CA PRO A 555 -0.66 -6.56 10.92
C PRO A 555 -0.22 -5.10 10.76
N ASP A 556 -1.09 -4.15 11.14
CA ASP A 556 -0.87 -2.70 11.10
C ASP A 556 0.42 -2.20 11.80
N ARG A 557 1.05 -3.06 12.62
CA ARG A 557 2.33 -2.77 13.30
C ARG A 557 3.56 -2.89 12.41
N LEU A 558 3.52 -3.65 11.31
CA LEU A 558 4.71 -3.98 10.53
C LEU A 558 5.47 -2.76 9.96
N PRO A 559 4.81 -1.66 9.51
CA PRO A 559 5.50 -0.45 9.07
C PRO A 559 6.43 0.15 10.14
N SER A 560 6.15 -0.11 11.43
CA SER A 560 6.97 0.43 12.53
C SER A 560 8.35 -0.21 12.66
N ILE A 561 8.59 -1.36 12.04
CA ILE A 561 9.91 -2.01 12.02
C ILE A 561 10.91 -1.17 11.20
N PHE A 562 10.49 -0.70 10.03
CA PHE A 562 11.29 0.16 9.15
C PHE A 562 11.61 1.50 9.83
N HIS A 563 10.62 2.11 10.50
CA HIS A 563 10.86 3.29 11.34
C HIS A 563 11.91 3.05 12.42
N SER A 564 11.90 1.88 13.08
CA SER A 564 12.92 1.58 14.08
C SER A 564 14.31 1.35 13.49
N ILE A 565 14.42 0.68 12.35
CA ILE A 565 15.71 0.54 11.67
C ILE A 565 16.25 1.93 11.30
N ASP A 566 15.41 2.81 10.76
CA ASP A 566 15.78 4.19 10.43
C ASP A 566 16.19 5.01 11.65
N ARG A 567 15.42 4.97 12.75
CA ARG A 567 15.71 5.76 13.95
C ARG A 567 16.88 5.25 14.77
N ILE A 568 17.21 3.97 14.70
CA ILE A 568 18.29 3.35 15.50
C ILE A 568 19.62 3.41 14.75
N TYR A 569 19.66 3.05 13.47
CA TYR A 569 20.89 2.97 12.67
C TYR A 569 21.22 4.26 11.90
N GLY A 570 20.35 5.28 12.01
CA GLY A 570 20.57 6.63 11.48
C GLY A 570 19.50 7.03 10.47
N GLU A 571 18.99 8.26 10.59
CA GLU A 571 17.92 8.79 9.74
C GLU A 571 18.31 8.70 8.24
N GLY A 572 17.39 8.19 7.41
CA GLY A 572 17.66 7.89 6.00
C GLY A 572 18.32 6.53 5.75
N THR A 573 18.50 5.69 6.76
CA THR A 573 18.96 4.29 6.57
C THR A 573 18.00 3.49 5.69
N ILE A 574 16.68 3.64 5.84
CA ILE A 574 15.74 2.94 4.96
C ILE A 574 15.79 3.48 3.54
N GLN A 575 16.06 4.77 3.33
CA GLN A 575 16.33 5.33 2.00
C GLN A 575 17.56 4.66 1.37
N ARG A 576 18.66 4.48 2.13
CA ARG A 576 19.85 3.75 1.68
C ARG A 576 19.57 2.27 1.37
N VAL A 577 18.76 1.59 2.19
CA VAL A 577 18.33 0.19 1.96
C VAL A 577 17.51 0.09 0.66
N VAL A 578 16.53 0.97 0.48
CA VAL A 578 15.71 1.02 -0.74
C VAL A 578 16.57 1.33 -1.96
N LYS A 579 17.48 2.31 -1.89
CA LYS A 579 18.43 2.58 -2.98
C LYS A 579 19.29 1.37 -3.34
N ASN A 580 19.83 0.65 -2.36
CA ASN A 580 20.62 -0.57 -2.58
C ASN A 580 19.79 -1.66 -3.27
N ILE A 581 18.54 -1.88 -2.82
CA ILE A 581 17.56 -2.77 -3.44
C ILE A 581 17.37 -2.45 -4.93
N PHE A 582 17.17 -1.17 -5.28
CA PHE A 582 16.94 -0.80 -6.68
C PHE A 582 18.20 -0.89 -7.55
N ILE A 583 19.39 -0.64 -7.00
CA ILE A 583 20.65 -0.80 -7.73
C ILE A 583 20.93 -2.26 -8.07
N HIS A 584 20.75 -3.20 -7.13
CA HIS A 584 21.18 -4.59 -7.30
C HIS A 584 20.06 -5.59 -7.65
N HIS A 585 18.80 -5.22 -7.41
CA HIS A 585 17.68 -6.16 -7.44
C HIS A 585 16.43 -5.63 -8.16
N SER A 586 16.56 -4.56 -8.96
CA SER A 586 15.51 -4.14 -9.89
C SER A 586 15.04 -5.29 -10.79
N PHE A 587 13.73 -5.38 -11.01
CA PHE A 587 13.09 -6.46 -11.76
C PHE A 587 13.33 -7.88 -11.20
N SER A 588 13.57 -8.03 -9.89
CA SER A 588 13.71 -9.33 -9.23
C SER A 588 12.63 -9.60 -8.16
N HIS A 589 12.80 -10.69 -7.41
CA HIS A 589 12.02 -11.02 -6.21
C HIS A 589 12.99 -11.19 -5.03
N ILE A 590 12.75 -10.45 -3.95
CA ILE A 590 13.59 -10.42 -2.75
C ILE A 590 12.79 -11.00 -1.59
N PRO A 591 13.01 -12.26 -1.18
CA PRO A 591 12.37 -12.82 0.01
C PRO A 591 12.88 -12.12 1.28
N LEU A 592 12.11 -12.17 2.37
CA LEU A 592 12.46 -11.59 3.68
C LEU A 592 13.90 -11.91 4.14
N SER A 593 14.41 -13.11 3.84
CA SER A 593 15.78 -13.52 4.20
C SER A 593 16.86 -12.72 3.47
N GLN A 594 16.64 -12.37 2.21
CA GLN A 594 17.56 -11.55 1.41
C GLN A 594 17.43 -10.08 1.79
N LEU A 595 16.20 -9.59 2.01
CA LEU A 595 15.99 -8.23 2.54
C LEU A 595 16.67 -8.02 3.89
N ALA A 596 16.65 -9.03 4.77
CA ALA A 596 17.39 -9.00 6.02
C ALA A 596 18.91 -8.88 5.82
N SER A 597 19.50 -9.56 4.82
CA SER A 597 20.92 -9.39 4.47
C SER A 597 21.20 -7.95 4.04
N ILE A 598 20.44 -7.42 3.08
CA ILE A 598 20.62 -6.06 2.56
C ILE A 598 20.52 -5.01 3.66
N VAL A 599 19.59 -5.18 4.62
CA VAL A 599 19.50 -4.32 5.80
C VAL A 599 20.80 -4.37 6.61
N SER A 600 21.32 -5.56 6.93
CA SER A 600 22.58 -5.71 7.67
C SER A 600 23.78 -5.13 6.91
N ASP A 601 23.84 -5.29 5.59
CA ASP A 601 24.92 -4.79 4.74
C ASP A 601 24.93 -3.25 4.70
N VAL A 602 23.74 -2.62 4.67
CA VAL A 602 23.59 -1.15 4.64
C VAL A 602 23.74 -0.49 6.02
N THR A 603 23.40 -1.19 7.11
CA THR A 603 23.67 -0.73 8.48
C THR A 603 25.12 -0.99 8.92
N GLY A 604 25.78 -1.99 8.33
CA GLY A 604 27.03 -2.54 8.85
C GLY A 604 26.86 -3.37 10.13
N ASP A 605 25.64 -3.83 10.43
CA ASP A 605 25.29 -4.50 11.68
C ASP A 605 24.31 -5.67 11.43
N GLU A 606 24.77 -6.90 11.68
CA GLU A 606 23.98 -8.14 11.52
C GLU A 606 22.71 -8.16 12.38
N THR A 607 22.71 -7.46 13.52
CA THR A 607 21.54 -7.39 14.41
C THR A 607 20.35 -6.69 13.76
N ALA A 608 20.57 -5.79 12.78
CA ALA A 608 19.52 -5.10 12.05
C ALA A 608 18.70 -6.05 11.16
N GLY A 609 19.36 -6.93 10.40
CA GLY A 609 18.70 -7.94 9.58
C GLY A 609 18.01 -9.02 10.40
N VAL A 610 18.64 -9.44 11.51
CA VAL A 610 18.01 -10.36 12.48
C VAL A 610 16.73 -9.74 13.05
N TYR A 611 16.79 -8.49 13.50
CA TYR A 611 15.65 -7.75 14.02
C TYR A 611 14.49 -7.66 13.00
N LEU A 612 14.78 -7.35 11.74
CA LEU A 612 13.77 -7.35 10.67
C LEU A 612 13.07 -8.72 10.57
N ARG A 613 13.86 -9.78 10.40
CA ARG A 613 13.34 -11.15 10.18
C ARG A 613 12.50 -11.66 11.36
N ASP A 614 12.97 -11.43 12.58
CA ASP A 614 12.30 -11.91 13.78
C ASP A 614 10.92 -11.22 13.96
N TRP A 615 10.76 -9.97 13.51
CA TRP A 615 9.49 -9.25 13.58
C TRP A 615 8.40 -9.72 12.60
N PHE A 616 8.79 -10.12 11.39
CA PHE A 616 7.86 -10.66 10.39
C PHE A 616 7.47 -12.11 10.68
N THR A 617 8.28 -12.85 11.46
CA THR A 617 8.00 -14.24 11.86
C THR A 617 7.26 -14.35 13.20
N VAL A 618 7.56 -13.50 14.20
CA VAL A 618 6.96 -13.57 15.54
C VAL A 618 5.73 -12.66 15.66
N SER A 619 4.58 -13.23 16.01
CA SER A 619 3.27 -12.51 16.00
C SER A 619 2.97 -11.59 17.20
N SER A 620 3.79 -11.58 18.26
CA SER A 620 3.65 -10.65 19.40
C SER A 620 4.50 -9.39 19.21
N ARG A 621 4.39 -8.41 20.12
CA ARG A 621 5.35 -7.30 20.25
C ARG A 621 6.36 -7.63 21.37
N PRO A 622 7.57 -7.04 21.38
CA PRO A 622 8.46 -7.04 22.54
C PRO A 622 7.88 -6.15 23.65
N LEU A 623 7.79 -6.73 24.84
CA LEU A 623 7.30 -6.11 26.06
C LEU A 623 8.35 -6.32 27.15
N PHE A 624 8.75 -5.25 27.83
CA PHE A 624 9.77 -5.29 28.86
C PHE A 624 9.31 -4.67 30.17
N LEU A 625 9.70 -5.30 31.29
CA LEU A 625 9.72 -4.69 32.61
C LEU A 625 11.16 -4.29 32.96
N ALA A 626 11.40 -3.01 33.19
CA ALA A 626 12.70 -2.44 33.53
C ALA A 626 12.75 -2.07 35.03
N ARG A 627 13.67 -2.69 35.78
CA ARG A 627 13.88 -2.44 37.21
C ARG A 627 15.24 -1.83 37.47
N LYS A 628 15.27 -0.65 38.10
CA LYS A 628 16.51 0.07 38.42
C LYS A 628 17.25 -0.64 39.56
N THR A 629 18.56 -0.79 39.42
CA THR A 629 19.47 -1.23 40.48
C THR A 629 20.49 -0.13 40.79
N ARG A 630 21.48 -0.41 41.65
CA ARG A 630 22.58 0.53 41.92
C ARG A 630 23.64 0.57 40.81
N GLU A 631 23.73 -0.49 40.02
CA GLU A 631 24.82 -0.77 39.08
C GLU A 631 24.34 -0.78 37.61
N GLY A 632 23.02 -0.78 37.39
CA GLY A 632 22.42 -0.95 36.07
C GLY A 632 20.89 -0.99 36.08
N MET A 633 20.32 -1.42 34.97
CA MET A 633 18.91 -1.82 34.85
C MET A 633 18.83 -3.34 34.71
N ASN A 634 17.90 -3.99 35.41
CA ASN A 634 17.49 -5.35 35.07
C ASN A 634 16.27 -5.30 34.15
N LEU A 635 16.37 -5.89 32.96
CA LEU A 635 15.34 -5.90 31.93
C LEU A 635 14.74 -7.30 31.82
N THR A 636 13.45 -7.46 32.16
CA THR A 636 12.72 -8.72 32.07
C THR A 636 11.78 -8.71 30.87
N GLN A 637 11.87 -9.70 29.99
CA GLN A 637 10.92 -9.88 28.89
C GLN A 637 9.60 -10.48 29.40
N VAL A 638 8.46 -9.96 28.96
CA VAL A 638 7.14 -10.47 29.39
C VAL A 638 6.24 -10.84 28.21
N ALA A 639 5.37 -11.82 28.42
CA ALA A 639 4.34 -12.18 27.46
C ALA A 639 3.14 -11.22 27.54
N ALA A 640 2.44 -11.07 26.41
CA ALA A 640 1.08 -10.54 26.44
C ALA A 640 0.13 -11.57 27.11
N PRO A 641 -1.01 -11.14 27.67
CA PRO A 641 -1.96 -12.03 28.34
C PRO A 641 -2.38 -13.23 27.46
N ASN A 642 -2.42 -14.42 28.06
CA ASN A 642 -2.75 -15.70 27.40
C ASN A 642 -1.82 -16.07 26.22
N LYS A 643 -0.56 -15.63 26.23
CA LYS A 643 0.48 -16.06 25.28
C LYS A 643 1.74 -16.52 26.01
N GLU A 644 2.57 -17.29 25.31
CA GLU A 644 3.92 -17.64 25.77
C GLU A 644 4.88 -16.44 25.60
N VAL A 645 5.98 -16.45 26.35
CA VAL A 645 7.03 -15.43 26.23
C VAL A 645 7.84 -15.70 24.97
N ASN A 646 7.63 -14.90 23.93
CA ASN A 646 8.57 -14.82 22.81
C ASN A 646 9.76 -13.96 23.27
N LEU A 647 10.97 -14.54 23.24
CA LEU A 647 12.20 -13.83 23.58
C LEU A 647 12.71 -13.09 22.35
N TRP A 648 12.87 -11.78 22.49
CA TRP A 648 13.25 -10.89 21.40
C TRP A 648 14.74 -10.56 21.46
N ARG A 649 15.34 -10.44 20.27
CA ARG A 649 16.56 -9.69 20.04
C ARG A 649 16.19 -8.34 19.43
N LEU A 650 16.60 -7.23 20.04
CA LEU A 650 16.49 -5.91 19.41
C LEU A 650 17.47 -4.88 20.00
N PRO A 651 17.88 -3.89 19.21
CA PRO A 651 18.55 -2.71 19.72
C PRO A 651 17.60 -1.82 20.56
N LEU A 652 18.08 -1.31 21.70
CA LEU A 652 17.44 -0.28 22.52
C LEU A 652 18.44 0.84 22.84
N GLU A 653 17.98 2.09 22.87
CA GLU A 653 18.80 3.24 23.29
C GLU A 653 18.83 3.36 24.83
N MET A 654 20.00 3.52 25.44
CA MET A 654 20.15 3.87 26.85
C MET A 654 21.32 4.84 27.00
N GLU A 655 21.11 5.95 27.71
CA GLU A 655 22.10 7.04 27.88
C GLU A 655 22.68 7.59 26.55
N GLY A 656 21.93 7.46 25.44
CA GLY A 656 22.37 7.88 24.10
C GLY A 656 23.23 6.85 23.35
N THR A 657 23.55 5.71 23.98
CA THR A 657 24.18 4.55 23.34
C THR A 657 23.13 3.51 22.93
N VAL A 658 23.29 2.90 21.76
CA VAL A 658 22.49 1.74 21.34
C VAL A 658 23.07 0.48 21.97
N MET A 659 22.23 -0.36 22.57
CA MET A 659 22.59 -1.64 23.17
C MET A 659 21.75 -2.77 22.60
N GLU A 660 22.37 -3.92 22.35
CA GLU A 660 21.65 -5.13 21.95
C GLU A 660 20.97 -5.79 23.17
N VAL A 661 19.64 -5.90 23.11
CA VAL A 661 18.89 -6.82 23.97
C VAL A 661 19.01 -8.22 23.39
N LYS A 662 19.47 -9.16 24.22
CA LYS A 662 19.58 -10.57 23.89
C LYS A 662 18.24 -11.28 24.12
N PRO A 663 17.98 -12.41 23.43
CA PRO A 663 16.81 -13.25 23.67
C PRO A 663 16.95 -14.06 24.96
N GLU A 664 17.06 -13.37 26.09
CA GLU A 664 17.16 -13.89 27.45
C GLU A 664 15.99 -13.33 28.27
N LEU A 665 15.39 -14.14 29.16
CA LEU A 665 14.20 -13.73 29.93
C LEU A 665 14.49 -12.56 30.88
N ASN A 666 15.69 -12.51 31.45
CA ASN A 666 16.18 -11.43 32.30
C ASN A 666 17.59 -11.06 31.84
N GLN A 667 17.82 -9.81 31.47
CA GLN A 667 19.13 -9.30 31.05
C GLN A 667 19.52 -8.11 31.95
N PHE A 668 20.74 -8.15 32.47
CA PHE A 668 21.32 -7.01 33.17
C PHE A 668 22.03 -6.06 32.20
N LEU A 669 21.69 -4.77 32.29
CA LEU A 669 22.24 -3.70 31.47
C LEU A 669 23.07 -2.77 32.39
N PRO A 670 24.41 -2.87 32.39
CA PRO A 670 25.27 -2.08 33.28
C PRO A 670 25.26 -0.60 32.90
N LEU A 671 25.48 0.26 33.89
CA LEU A 671 25.68 1.70 33.68
C LEU A 671 27.14 2.03 33.36
N SER A 672 27.36 2.82 32.31
CA SER A 672 28.67 3.35 31.93
C SER A 672 29.05 4.63 32.69
N SER A 673 28.07 5.27 33.35
CA SER A 673 28.17 6.59 33.95
C SER A 673 27.59 6.61 35.39
N PRO A 674 27.93 7.59 36.25
CA PRO A 674 27.39 7.64 37.61
C PRO A 674 25.86 7.78 37.60
N PRO A 675 25.15 7.25 38.60
CA PRO A 675 23.72 6.96 38.50
C PRO A 675 22.87 8.20 38.25
N ILE A 676 22.36 8.32 37.02
CA ILE A 676 21.33 9.30 36.66
C ILE A 676 20.08 9.05 37.53
N ASP A 677 19.47 10.11 38.07
CA ASP A 677 18.34 10.00 38.99
C ASP A 677 17.19 9.18 38.39
N CYS A 678 16.79 9.50 37.16
CA CYS A 678 15.79 8.74 36.40
C CYS A 678 16.47 8.08 35.18
N LEU A 679 16.79 6.79 35.29
CA LEU A 679 17.29 6.01 34.16
C LEU A 679 16.11 5.55 33.30
N VAL A 680 16.18 5.79 32.00
CA VAL A 680 15.13 5.44 31.02
C VAL A 680 15.77 4.73 29.83
N ILE A 681 15.10 3.69 29.36
CA ILE A 681 15.46 2.96 28.15
C ILE A 681 14.52 3.41 27.02
N ASP A 682 15.11 3.64 25.86
CA ASP A 682 14.48 4.12 24.64
C ASP A 682 13.53 5.32 24.85
N PRO A 683 14.00 6.42 25.50
CA PRO A 683 13.16 7.57 25.83
C PRO A 683 12.52 8.20 24.59
N ARG A 684 13.25 8.17 23.46
CA ARG A 684 12.83 8.69 22.15
C ARG A 684 11.93 7.74 21.37
N ARG A 685 11.70 6.52 21.87
CA ARG A 685 10.95 5.44 21.19
C ARG A 685 11.46 5.16 19.77
N LYS A 686 12.78 5.11 19.63
CA LYS A 686 13.42 4.65 18.39
C LYS A 686 13.03 3.19 18.13
N SER A 687 12.85 2.37 19.16
CA SER A 687 12.33 1.02 19.03
C SER A 687 10.80 0.96 19.05
N THR A 688 10.28 -0.11 18.45
CA THR A 688 8.87 -0.53 18.50
C THR A 688 8.48 -1.20 19.82
N ALA A 689 9.41 -1.34 20.77
CA ALA A 689 9.16 -2.01 22.04
C ALA A 689 8.30 -1.15 22.99
N MET A 690 7.65 -1.84 23.91
CA MET A 690 6.87 -1.22 24.98
C MET A 690 7.56 -1.56 26.30
N ILE A 691 7.95 -0.53 27.06
CA ILE A 691 8.75 -0.68 28.28
C ILE A 691 7.97 -0.06 29.43
N ALA A 692 7.73 -0.84 30.48
CA ALA A 692 7.24 -0.35 31.75
C ALA A 692 8.30 -0.47 32.84
N TYR A 693 8.29 0.44 33.81
CA TYR A 693 9.32 0.58 34.83
C TYR A 693 8.83 0.17 36.22
N ASP A 694 9.76 0.04 37.16
CA ASP A 694 9.40 -0.03 38.58
C ASP A 694 8.79 1.28 39.11
N VAL A 695 8.09 1.18 40.25
CA VAL A 695 7.38 2.32 40.86
C VAL A 695 8.32 3.46 41.23
N SER A 696 9.58 3.16 41.56
CA SER A 696 10.57 4.16 41.98
C SER A 696 11.02 5.04 40.81
N THR A 697 11.16 4.42 39.64
CA THR A 697 11.48 5.10 38.38
C THR A 697 10.32 5.99 37.94
N TYR A 698 9.06 5.52 38.03
CA TYR A 698 7.90 6.38 37.75
C TYR A 698 7.76 7.56 38.72
N GLN A 699 8.02 7.37 40.03
CA GLN A 699 8.09 8.49 40.98
C GLN A 699 9.18 9.50 40.61
N CYS A 700 10.33 9.03 40.11
CA CYS A 700 11.38 9.89 39.59
C CYS A 700 10.92 10.69 38.37
N LEU A 701 10.32 10.03 37.37
CA LEU A 701 9.83 10.67 36.15
C LEU A 701 8.74 11.70 36.42
N ILE A 702 7.84 11.43 37.36
CA ILE A 702 6.83 12.40 37.82
C ILE A 702 7.52 13.63 38.40
N ARG A 703 8.52 13.48 39.29
CA ARG A 703 9.29 14.62 39.82
C ARG A 703 10.08 15.37 38.74
N CYS A 704 10.71 14.63 37.82
CA CYS A 704 11.44 15.17 36.67
C CYS A 704 10.53 16.08 35.85
N SER A 705 9.31 15.64 35.53
CA SER A 705 8.36 16.38 34.70
C SER A 705 7.85 17.71 35.27
N PHE A 706 8.11 18.01 36.55
CA PHE A 706 7.85 19.32 37.17
C PHE A 706 9.12 20.18 37.33
N SER A 707 10.29 19.64 36.97
CA SER A 707 11.59 20.28 37.06
C SER A 707 12.06 20.82 35.71
N SER A 708 12.55 22.05 35.69
CA SER A 708 13.19 22.64 34.51
C SER A 708 14.53 21.98 34.13
N ARG A 709 15.02 21.03 34.94
CA ARG A 709 16.24 20.24 34.70
C ARG A 709 15.97 18.85 34.13
N CYS A 710 14.74 18.54 33.75
CA CYS A 710 14.43 17.24 33.15
C CYS A 710 15.07 17.16 31.75
N SER A 711 15.83 16.09 31.50
CA SER A 711 16.43 15.80 30.19
C SER A 711 15.42 15.31 29.16
N LEU A 712 14.23 14.90 29.62
CA LEU A 712 13.13 14.38 28.80
C LEU A 712 12.15 15.50 28.47
N SER A 713 11.79 15.58 27.20
CA SER A 713 10.71 16.44 26.71
C SER A 713 9.33 15.95 27.19
N PRO A 714 8.30 16.83 27.18
CA PRO A 714 6.94 16.43 27.54
C PRO A 714 6.39 15.28 26.69
N THR A 715 6.75 15.20 25.41
CA THR A 715 6.30 14.16 24.47
C THR A 715 6.96 12.80 24.72
N GLU A 716 8.23 12.77 25.14
CA GLU A 716 8.91 11.55 25.61
C GLU A 716 8.30 11.05 26.94
N LEU A 717 7.99 11.97 27.86
CA LEU A 717 7.32 11.64 29.12
C LEU A 717 5.90 11.11 28.90
N ASP A 718 5.07 11.80 28.11
CA ASP A 718 3.72 11.35 27.77
C ASP A 718 3.74 9.98 27.08
N SER A 719 4.75 9.75 26.25
CA SER A 719 5.04 8.45 25.64
C SER A 719 5.30 7.36 26.67
N ILE A 720 6.22 7.58 27.61
CA ILE A 720 6.55 6.60 28.68
C ILE A 720 5.32 6.29 29.55
N PHE A 721 4.48 7.29 29.84
CA PHE A 721 3.23 7.08 30.58
C PHE A 721 2.16 6.35 29.75
N ALA A 722 2.15 6.48 28.43
CA ALA A 722 1.26 5.69 27.59
C ALA A 722 1.61 4.18 27.62
N ASP A 723 2.89 3.80 27.61
CA ASP A 723 3.29 2.38 27.76
C ASP A 723 2.89 1.85 29.15
N LEU A 724 3.05 2.65 30.22
CA LEU A 724 2.52 2.31 31.57
C LEU A 724 1.01 2.02 31.51
N GLY A 725 0.25 2.85 30.81
CA GLY A 725 -1.19 2.67 30.63
C GLY A 725 -1.56 1.31 30.03
N VAL A 726 -0.78 0.84 29.05
CA VAL A 726 -0.99 -0.45 28.38
C VAL A 726 -0.59 -1.63 29.26
N PHE A 727 0.53 -1.55 29.98
CA PHE A 727 0.91 -2.59 30.95
C PHE A 727 -0.09 -2.69 32.11
N PHE A 728 -0.64 -1.55 32.54
CA PHE A 728 -1.67 -1.50 33.57
C PHE A 728 -2.98 -2.13 33.11
N THR A 729 -3.54 -1.74 31.96
CA THR A 729 -4.78 -2.35 31.41
C THR A 729 -4.60 -3.83 31.09
N SER A 730 -3.37 -4.26 30.81
CA SER A 730 -3.03 -5.65 30.48
C SER A 730 -2.68 -6.53 31.68
N ASN A 731 -2.77 -6.00 32.91
CA ASN A 731 -2.39 -6.70 34.14
C ASN A 731 -0.96 -7.27 34.14
N LEU A 732 0.00 -6.52 33.57
CA LEU A 732 1.40 -6.93 33.45
C LEU A 732 2.33 -6.27 34.51
N LEU A 733 1.79 -5.40 35.37
CA LEU A 733 2.57 -4.75 36.42
C LEU A 733 2.68 -5.62 37.68
N PRO A 734 3.86 -5.71 38.32
CA PRO A 734 4.03 -6.50 39.53
C PRO A 734 3.29 -5.90 40.73
N VAL A 735 2.62 -6.76 41.51
CA VAL A 735 1.88 -6.37 42.72
C VAL A 735 2.67 -6.74 43.97
N ASP A 736 3.55 -5.84 44.43
CA ASP A 736 4.10 -5.92 45.80
C ASP A 736 3.23 -5.11 46.77
N LYS A 737 2.73 -5.78 47.82
CA LYS A 737 1.96 -5.16 48.90
C LYS A 737 2.70 -4.01 49.60
N LYS A 738 4.04 -4.03 49.62
CA LYS A 738 4.89 -2.97 50.18
C LYS A 738 4.91 -1.71 49.31
N GLU A 739 4.63 -1.84 48.01
CA GLU A 739 4.69 -0.75 47.04
C GLU A 739 3.31 -0.15 46.70
N LEU A 740 2.21 -0.70 47.23
CA LEU A 740 0.85 -0.23 46.92
C LEU A 740 0.62 1.26 47.20
N SER A 741 1.18 1.82 48.27
CA SER A 741 1.11 3.26 48.57
C SER A 741 1.87 4.09 47.54
N ASN A 742 3.02 3.60 47.08
CA ASN A 742 3.83 4.24 46.04
C ASN A 742 3.10 4.21 44.69
N TRP A 743 2.51 3.07 44.32
CA TRP A 743 1.69 2.93 43.11
C TRP A 743 0.46 3.84 43.16
N LYS A 744 -0.28 3.87 44.28
CA LYS A 744 -1.40 4.80 44.47
C LYS A 744 -0.98 6.27 44.31
N SER A 745 0.21 6.64 44.78
CA SER A 745 0.77 7.99 44.57
C SER A 745 1.07 8.25 43.10
N VAL A 746 1.72 7.32 42.39
CA VAL A 746 2.03 7.43 40.96
C VAL A 746 0.75 7.61 40.15
N LEU A 747 -0.24 6.72 40.34
CA LEU A 747 -1.53 6.76 39.65
C LEU A 747 -2.29 8.07 39.92
N THR A 748 -2.34 8.53 41.18
CA THR A 748 -2.95 9.83 41.52
C THR A 748 -2.28 11.00 40.79
N SER A 749 -0.94 11.01 40.67
CA SER A 749 -0.20 12.05 39.94
C SER A 749 -0.40 12.02 38.42
N LEU A 750 -0.84 10.89 37.85
CA LEU A 750 -1.15 10.75 36.43
C LEU A 750 -2.60 11.10 36.09
N GLN A 751 -3.51 11.16 37.08
CA GLN A 751 -4.94 11.38 36.86
C GLN A 751 -5.25 12.71 36.15
N SER A 752 -4.52 13.76 36.49
CA SER A 752 -4.67 15.10 35.91
C SER A 752 -3.98 15.27 34.55
N ARG A 753 -3.31 14.23 34.02
CA ARG A 753 -2.60 14.29 32.74
C ARG A 753 -3.43 13.78 31.56
N SER A 754 -3.14 14.35 30.39
CA SER A 754 -3.65 13.92 29.08
C SER A 754 -2.91 12.71 28.49
N SER A 755 -1.81 12.28 29.11
CA SER A 755 -0.93 11.19 28.66
C SER A 755 -1.62 9.82 28.65
N LEU A 756 -2.59 9.62 29.55
CA LEU A 756 -3.41 8.40 29.63
C LEU A 756 -4.77 8.66 29.00
N GLN A 757 -5.14 7.82 28.02
CA GLN A 757 -6.36 7.96 27.22
C GLN A 757 -7.11 6.63 27.10
N GLY A 758 -8.39 6.72 26.69
CA GLY A 758 -9.26 5.57 26.48
C GLY A 758 -9.31 4.64 27.69
N GLU A 759 -9.09 3.35 27.43
CA GLU A 759 -9.21 2.29 28.43
C GLU A 759 -8.30 2.50 29.65
N SER A 760 -7.07 2.99 29.43
CA SER A 760 -6.10 3.24 30.50
C SER A 760 -6.58 4.33 31.47
N LYS A 761 -7.23 5.39 30.95
CA LYS A 761 -7.84 6.44 31.77
C LYS A 761 -9.06 5.93 32.53
N CYS A 762 -9.93 5.16 31.87
CA CYS A 762 -11.08 4.53 32.51
C CYS A 762 -10.67 3.63 33.70
N CYS A 763 -9.63 2.82 33.53
CA CYS A 763 -9.13 1.96 34.61
C CYS A 763 -8.40 2.73 35.71
N LEU A 764 -7.73 3.83 35.38
CA LEU A 764 -7.12 4.73 36.36
C LEU A 764 -8.18 5.34 37.28
N ASP A 765 -9.19 5.99 36.71
CA ASP A 765 -10.25 6.67 37.46
C ASP A 765 -11.03 5.67 38.34
N HIS A 766 -11.30 4.46 37.82
CA HIS A 766 -11.90 3.37 38.60
C HIS A 766 -11.05 2.98 39.82
N SER A 767 -9.74 2.79 39.63
CA SER A 767 -8.80 2.38 40.68
C SER A 767 -8.65 3.41 41.81
N LEU A 768 -8.87 4.68 41.48
CA LEU A 768 -8.82 5.80 42.42
C LEU A 768 -10.21 6.14 43.03
N ARG A 769 -11.23 5.30 42.80
CA ARG A 769 -12.65 5.52 43.20
C ARG A 769 -13.22 6.87 42.72
N THR A 770 -12.70 7.40 41.62
CA THR A 770 -13.27 8.58 40.95
C THR A 770 -14.47 8.10 40.11
N PRO A 771 -15.62 8.81 40.10
CA PRO A 771 -16.77 8.38 39.31
C PRO A 771 -16.37 8.30 37.82
N PRO A 772 -16.35 7.11 37.21
CA PRO A 772 -15.92 6.96 35.82
C PRO A 772 -16.94 7.64 34.90
N SER A 773 -16.50 8.10 33.72
CA SER A 773 -17.43 8.61 32.72
C SER A 773 -18.43 7.52 32.30
N ARG A 774 -19.59 7.94 31.79
CA ARG A 774 -20.63 7.00 31.31
C ARG A 774 -20.09 6.06 30.22
N ASP A 775 -19.12 6.52 29.44
CA ASP A 775 -18.48 5.79 28.34
C ASP A 775 -17.51 4.70 28.84
N CYS A 776 -16.96 4.86 30.04
CA CYS A 776 -16.05 3.89 30.67
C CYS A 776 -16.76 2.64 31.26
N ALA A 777 -18.10 2.61 31.29
CA ALA A 777 -18.86 1.57 32.00
C ALA A 777 -18.55 0.13 31.51
N TRP A 778 -18.37 -0.05 30.20
CA TRP A 778 -18.01 -1.35 29.61
C TRP A 778 -16.57 -1.74 29.96
N THR A 779 -15.60 -0.84 29.72
CA THR A 779 -14.18 -1.05 30.04
C THR A 779 -13.96 -1.42 31.51
N VAL A 780 -14.70 -0.80 32.44
CA VAL A 780 -14.62 -1.11 33.87
C VAL A 780 -15.00 -2.56 34.16
N ASN A 781 -16.03 -3.08 33.50
CA ASN A 781 -16.47 -4.47 33.68
C ASN A 781 -15.55 -5.47 32.96
N ASP A 782 -15.16 -5.18 31.73
CA ASP A 782 -14.44 -6.13 30.87
C ASP A 782 -12.94 -6.18 31.14
N ILE A 783 -12.34 -5.08 31.59
CA ILE A 783 -10.90 -4.94 31.77
C ILE A 783 -10.57 -4.55 33.21
N CYS A 784 -11.03 -3.39 33.69
CA CYS A 784 -10.44 -2.77 34.88
C CYS A 784 -10.61 -3.60 36.18
N LYS A 785 -11.75 -4.29 36.35
CA LYS A 785 -11.98 -5.21 37.48
C LYS A 785 -11.06 -6.43 37.52
N LYS A 786 -10.37 -6.75 36.43
CA LYS A 786 -9.46 -7.90 36.29
C LYS A 786 -7.99 -7.53 36.49
N ILE A 787 -7.70 -6.27 36.83
CA ILE A 787 -6.34 -5.79 37.09
C ILE A 787 -6.03 -5.98 38.58
N ASP A 788 -5.05 -6.82 38.91
CA ASP A 788 -4.66 -7.17 40.29
C ASP A 788 -4.10 -5.97 41.06
N LEU A 789 -3.40 -5.06 40.38
CA LEU A 789 -2.94 -3.81 40.99
C LEU A 789 -4.13 -2.88 41.33
N SER A 790 -5.15 -2.83 40.47
CA SER A 790 -6.38 -2.04 40.71
C SER A 790 -7.15 -2.59 41.91
N SER A 791 -7.43 -3.90 41.92
CA SER A 791 -8.15 -4.56 43.02
C SER A 791 -7.39 -4.44 44.34
N SER A 792 -6.06 -4.58 44.31
CA SER A 792 -5.21 -4.41 45.50
C SER A 792 -5.27 -2.98 46.05
N ILE A 793 -5.12 -1.96 45.19
CA ILE A 793 -5.24 -0.55 45.61
C ILE A 793 -6.64 -0.27 46.17
N LEU A 794 -7.69 -0.75 45.51
CA LEU A 794 -9.08 -0.61 45.96
C LEU A 794 -9.37 -1.33 47.28
N SER A 795 -8.70 -2.45 47.57
CA SER A 795 -8.83 -3.18 48.85
C SER A 795 -8.01 -2.57 49.99
N SER A 796 -6.98 -1.78 49.67
CA SER A 796 -6.09 -1.10 50.62
C SER A 796 -6.62 0.26 51.11
N ALA A 797 -7.84 0.64 50.69
CA ALA A 797 -8.43 1.99 50.86
C ALA A 797 -9.81 1.96 51.54
#